data_AF-A0A8K0A1U9-F1
#
_entry.id   AF-A0A8K0A1U9-F1
#
_cell.length_a   1.000
_cell.length_b   1.000
_cell.length_c   1.000
_cell.angle_alpha   90.00
_cell.angle_beta   90.00
_cell.angle_gamma   90.00
#
_symmetry.space_group_name_H-M   'P 1'
#
loop_
_entity.id
_entity.type
_entity.pdbx_description
1 polymer ?
#
loop_
_entity_poly.entity_id
_entity_poly.type
_entity_poly.pdbx_seq_one_letter_code
_entity_poly.pdbx_strand_id
1 'polypeptide(L)'
;MGCGASLQWDNTQWTEGARQPRPDLANMTPDPPWQASVPTENMEKWRKTCRMCGVYNNEKVIPVTAEGPGGMMTCSLQQIIKGKPAKVIFKPKTYIDNRTFERLDEYALSAPQSLNNDFKKLVAFLTKQAETELEKVRAMFCWVAGQDVNNMTFPETVGDGSPDWFLKEMKEKMMTDLYPGLFNKLCRLAGIQCHVVDGYVKTKHQPPGTRFQDTTPNGKWNIVLIDGCWGIIDTHLGSTNTLNTEHQEPAQGNPGNPFNDFYFLPHPLHYLSGHYPENPVWQLIQSPVSLEDFERHIQCRENFAANQLTLLSHHRGVVPTKEGEANIYIGVKHDVKMHCSLKNATGESTWKTVKLSRFVKQEARNGAAVFTVRPPTSGDFILEVFSSSDGSNKQRVCEYLIRCLRPMKDNKPFPHWGGRWGPGSEMKTHGLTPTSHEGAYVDCRKGKATIEFNMARELSFRTKLFQTSSGNPTFNRYAAHEIVDDVVRFKISAPEVGMFGLAIFVKEPETSEQFRLVCSYIISAEQRAVDPSPFPTVGNGLFGPVQPLFVVLGLSTKSHHSAFIACDTGEVDIRISMKQVLDVAHDLIWENSEKKLDLEIFVYREILDREVRFLVRLPRFGKYRFTIYADGLDHEGDLPSVYNYCIVCKDRTTREGPFPPVSGTQWGRRFPAAQELLVVPKSHPKSDIDVAEALDIEMQSENPVDFKCCLYVWKAGIKPEYAQQFIKHQTKDGGTRTVVQMTFPQAGNYSLELFAASSGSQYRNVMNYHIHCHQPSPVSSPFNKSIEKHDEDEVEDVVPSVWAISSEEDNPKEAFQAELEREIEEDVDDLDNDTVDKGDADNSEERESNEGAQDDKTMEDENVNNVVELQDKDPEEENIEDVEEHRAMQIESAEGSDTMEVADQATTKEVKNVSSEEEHQLAVQKHQNIALNPDVQDTKSDIDPKLKVEKLIANLATATSTKNRRELEELLEQLKGLQLDEEDETKIREAETLLKQMDVRQALRNAVASKLTANLETAIASAEPFASDVQDDLQEAKTTLSLIKLAAAISTNDRDQLEKLLSQLKGLQVDEEGETIIREAKVLLKQMDVRQELRDAITSKLKVDLESAIYNAEPFQLDMQEDLQEAKGTLSLIIRLEKLRRGIQQLNLRTLAEIRGYVRPPPAVLKVMTATLLLLGNINDKEKDWSTVKRLMGGNGRGRLIHRVNELIPADITPAMASGAQDQLKNLTLDDVTAVSTGAAAFYVWAAGMINEAEQEASSLEGEVSVA
;
A
#
# COMPACT_ATOMS: atom_id res chain seq x y z
N MET A 1 -26.38 52.64 -8.93
CA MET A 1 -26.57 52.75 -7.47
C MET A 1 -25.56 51.78 -6.87
N GLY A 2 -24.49 52.16 -6.17
CA GLY A 2 -24.29 53.34 -5.31
C GLY A 2 -24.53 52.91 -3.86
N CYS A 3 -23.57 52.96 -2.93
CA CYS A 3 -22.18 53.46 -2.99
C CYS A 3 -21.29 52.64 -2.02
N GLY A 4 -19.96 52.68 -2.19
CA GLY A 4 -19.00 52.17 -1.21
C GLY A 4 -18.26 53.31 -0.49
N ALA A 5 -17.74 53.04 0.71
CA ALA A 5 -16.72 53.85 1.39
C ALA A 5 -16.04 53.03 2.51
N SER A 6 -14.73 53.17 2.64
CA SER A 6 -13.99 52.89 3.88
C SER A 6 -14.03 54.10 4.81
N LEU A 7 -13.59 53.96 6.07
CA LEU A 7 -12.86 55.02 6.77
C LEU A 7 -12.09 54.47 7.99
N GLN A 8 -11.17 55.29 8.50
CA GLN A 8 -10.17 54.94 9.51
C GLN A 8 -10.59 55.41 10.92
N TRP A 9 -9.71 55.17 11.91
CA TRP A 9 -9.86 55.61 13.30
C TRP A 9 -9.94 57.14 13.43
N ASP A 10 -10.53 57.60 14.53
CA ASP A 10 -10.25 58.91 15.12
C ASP A 10 -10.11 58.78 16.65
N ASN A 11 -9.47 59.75 17.31
CA ASN A 11 -8.82 59.56 18.61
C ASN A 11 -8.98 60.79 19.53
N THR A 12 -9.78 60.68 20.60
CA THR A 12 -10.04 61.78 21.56
C THR A 12 -10.03 61.33 23.02
N GLN A 13 -9.69 62.27 23.92
CA GLN A 13 -9.27 62.05 25.31
C GLN A 13 -10.38 62.34 26.36
N TRP A 14 -9.99 62.25 27.64
CA TRP A 14 -10.71 62.65 28.88
C TRP A 14 -11.79 61.63 29.36
N THR A 15 -11.99 61.37 30.65
CA THR A 15 -11.50 62.02 31.89
C THR A 15 -11.24 60.97 33.00
N GLU A 16 -10.60 61.37 34.11
CA GLU A 16 -10.40 60.54 35.32
C GLU A 16 -11.72 60.17 36.02
N GLY A 17 -11.72 59.15 36.91
CA GLY A 17 -12.68 59.16 38.03
C GLY A 17 -13.34 57.87 38.55
N ALA A 18 -12.83 56.65 38.34
CA ALA A 18 -13.37 55.47 39.04
C ALA A 18 -12.32 54.38 39.35
N ARG A 19 -12.46 53.72 40.51
CA ARG A 19 -11.69 52.51 40.84
C ARG A 19 -12.23 51.34 40.02
N GLN A 20 -11.43 50.76 39.14
CA GLN A 20 -11.79 49.48 38.52
C GLN A 20 -11.68 48.34 39.57
N PRO A 21 -12.66 47.42 39.65
CA PRO A 21 -12.48 46.15 40.32
C PRO A 21 -11.48 45.27 39.54
N ARG A 22 -11.04 44.17 40.15
CA ARG A 22 -10.16 43.20 39.48
C ARG A 22 -10.88 42.58 38.26
N PRO A 23 -10.18 42.27 37.16
CA PRO A 23 -10.71 41.39 36.13
C PRO A 23 -10.82 39.97 36.71
N ASP A 24 -12.03 39.46 36.85
CA ASP A 24 -12.28 38.08 37.27
C ASP A 24 -11.92 37.06 36.17
N LEU A 25 -11.88 35.77 36.53
CA LEU A 25 -11.40 34.64 35.73
C LEU A 25 -12.15 34.36 34.40
N ALA A 26 -13.11 35.20 34.01
CA ALA A 26 -14.01 34.95 32.88
C ALA A 26 -13.34 35.01 31.49
N ASN A 27 -12.25 35.77 31.32
CA ASN A 27 -11.56 35.92 30.04
C ASN A 27 -10.48 34.84 29.83
N MET A 28 -10.88 33.57 29.82
CA MET A 28 -10.12 32.57 29.08
C MET A 28 -10.36 32.75 27.58
N THR A 29 -9.32 32.53 26.77
CA THR A 29 -9.48 32.32 25.33
C THR A 29 -10.47 31.18 25.06
N PRO A 30 -11.18 31.15 23.91
CA PRO A 30 -11.99 29.99 23.55
C PRO A 30 -11.16 28.71 23.68
N ASP A 31 -11.78 27.67 24.25
CA ASP A 31 -11.08 26.42 24.58
C ASP A 31 -10.30 25.89 23.37
N PRO A 32 -9.04 25.44 23.54
CA PRO A 32 -8.25 24.95 22.42
C PRO A 32 -8.97 23.81 21.68
N PRO A 33 -8.92 23.74 20.34
CA PRO A 33 -9.74 22.81 19.56
C PRO A 33 -9.52 21.32 19.93
N TRP A 34 -8.37 20.96 20.48
CA TRP A 34 -8.08 19.61 20.96
C TRP A 34 -8.92 19.19 22.17
N GLN A 35 -9.56 20.13 22.87
CA GLN A 35 -10.34 19.86 24.08
C GLN A 35 -11.62 19.04 23.80
N ALA A 36 -12.08 18.98 22.53
CA ALA A 36 -13.13 18.07 22.09
C ALA A 36 -12.63 16.64 21.78
N SER A 37 -11.33 16.44 21.57
CA SER A 37 -10.74 15.15 21.16
C SER A 37 -10.32 14.25 22.32
N VAL A 38 -10.31 14.76 23.55
CA VAL A 38 -9.83 14.04 24.75
C VAL A 38 -11.01 13.82 25.70
N PRO A 39 -11.21 12.61 26.26
CA PRO A 39 -12.27 12.39 27.23
C PRO A 39 -12.17 13.35 28.43
N THR A 40 -13.26 14.07 28.71
CA THR A 40 -13.27 15.19 29.69
C THR A 40 -12.84 14.77 31.09
N GLU A 41 -13.23 13.56 31.51
CA GLU A 41 -12.83 12.95 32.78
C GLU A 41 -11.30 12.86 32.91
N ASN A 42 -10.58 12.48 31.84
CA ASN A 42 -9.12 12.43 31.86
C ASN A 42 -8.54 13.84 32.07
N MET A 43 -8.98 14.83 31.29
CA MET A 43 -8.44 16.19 31.41
C MET A 43 -8.65 16.78 32.81
N GLU A 44 -9.84 16.63 33.39
CA GLU A 44 -10.12 17.12 34.74
C GLU A 44 -9.33 16.40 35.82
N LYS A 45 -9.20 15.07 35.72
CA LYS A 45 -8.44 14.23 36.65
C LYS A 45 -6.95 14.58 36.63
N TRP A 46 -6.40 14.87 35.46
CA TRP A 46 -4.99 15.24 35.31
C TRP A 46 -4.68 16.70 35.70
N ARG A 47 -5.54 17.68 35.38
CA ARG A 47 -5.43 19.09 35.85
C ARG A 47 -5.43 19.22 37.39
N LYS A 48 -5.95 18.22 38.11
CA LYS A 48 -6.01 18.16 39.59
C LYS A 48 -4.88 17.31 40.21
N THR A 49 -4.00 16.69 39.42
CA THR A 49 -3.00 15.72 39.93
C THR A 49 -1.57 15.94 39.46
N CYS A 50 -1.30 16.45 38.26
CA CYS A 50 0.09 16.61 37.78
C CYS A 50 0.70 17.98 38.10
N ARG A 51 1.68 18.02 39.01
CA ARG A 51 2.43 19.26 39.34
C ARG A 51 3.47 19.67 38.28
N MET A 52 3.90 18.78 37.39
CA MET A 52 4.90 19.12 36.37
C MET A 52 4.32 19.81 35.13
N CYS A 53 3.01 19.76 34.92
CA CYS A 53 2.34 20.28 33.71
C CYS A 53 1.81 21.72 33.83
N GLY A 54 2.45 22.56 34.64
CA GLY A 54 2.22 24.03 34.68
C GLY A 54 0.98 24.50 35.44
N VAL A 55 -0.09 23.70 35.51
CA VAL A 55 -1.31 23.98 36.28
C VAL A 55 -1.65 22.78 37.17
N TYR A 56 -1.94 23.06 38.44
CA TYR A 56 -2.32 22.07 39.45
C TYR A 56 -3.40 22.67 40.36
N ASN A 57 -4.52 21.96 40.54
CA ASN A 57 -5.69 22.45 41.30
C ASN A 57 -6.17 23.85 40.85
N ASN A 58 -6.13 24.12 39.54
CA ASN A 58 -6.42 25.41 38.89
C ASN A 58 -5.45 26.57 39.22
N GLU A 59 -4.42 26.35 40.03
CA GLU A 59 -3.34 27.32 40.26
C GLU A 59 -2.16 27.06 39.30
N LYS A 60 -1.43 28.12 38.91
CA LYS A 60 -0.20 27.95 38.13
C LYS A 60 0.95 27.54 39.06
N VAL A 61 1.66 26.46 38.71
CA VAL A 61 2.80 25.92 39.49
C VAL A 61 4.02 26.85 39.46
N ILE A 62 4.11 27.69 38.43
CA ILE A 62 4.97 28.89 38.42
C ILE A 62 4.04 30.12 38.38
N PRO A 63 4.09 31.02 39.37
CA PRO A 63 3.18 32.16 39.48
C PRO A 63 3.46 33.24 38.42
N VAL A 64 2.66 34.32 38.44
CA VAL A 64 2.76 35.44 37.49
C VAL A 64 4.20 35.90 37.32
N THR A 65 4.65 35.89 36.07
CA THR A 65 6.00 36.28 35.67
C THR A 65 6.06 37.76 35.33
N ALA A 66 7.22 38.38 35.60
CA ALA A 66 7.57 39.72 35.16
C ALA A 66 8.82 39.66 34.27
N GLU A 67 8.92 40.56 33.30
CA GLU A 67 10.17 40.76 32.56
C GLU A 67 11.26 41.26 33.52
N GLY A 68 12.42 40.61 33.45
CA GLY A 68 13.60 40.91 34.26
C GLY A 68 14.80 41.30 33.39
N PRO A 69 16.04 41.16 33.92
CA PRO A 69 17.26 41.50 33.21
C PRO A 69 17.36 40.82 31.84
N GLY A 70 17.77 41.57 30.81
CA GLY A 70 18.01 41.04 29.45
C GLY A 70 16.81 40.40 28.76
N GLY A 71 15.57 40.72 29.16
CA GLY A 71 14.36 40.10 28.60
C GLY A 71 14.09 38.68 29.11
N MET A 72 14.78 38.25 30.17
CA MET A 72 14.47 36.99 30.86
C MET A 72 13.16 37.12 31.65
N MET A 73 12.46 36.00 31.84
CA MET A 73 11.31 35.96 32.74
C MET A 73 11.78 35.77 34.17
N THR A 74 11.13 36.46 35.10
CA THR A 74 11.34 36.28 36.54
C THR A 74 10.03 35.98 37.25
N CYS A 75 10.08 35.16 38.31
CA CYS A 75 8.95 34.96 39.22
C CYS A 75 9.44 34.98 40.68
N SER A 76 8.52 35.13 41.63
CA SER A 76 8.80 35.05 43.06
C SER A 76 8.07 33.86 43.67
N LEU A 77 8.80 33.02 44.41
CA LEU A 77 8.28 31.88 45.15
C LEU A 77 8.09 32.26 46.62
N GLN A 78 7.16 31.59 47.30
CA GLN A 78 7.00 31.68 48.76
C GLN A 78 8.13 30.95 49.50
N GLN A 79 8.86 30.05 48.84
CA GLN A 79 9.95 29.29 49.44
C GLN A 79 11.13 30.19 49.83
N ILE A 80 11.68 29.98 51.03
CA ILE A 80 12.79 30.77 51.57
C ILE A 80 14.12 30.07 51.25
N ILE A 81 15.01 30.75 50.53
CA ILE A 81 16.38 30.32 50.24
C ILE A 81 17.34 31.30 50.93
N LYS A 82 18.26 30.78 51.76
CA LYS A 82 19.24 31.57 52.55
C LYS A 82 18.61 32.76 53.30
N GLY A 83 17.41 32.59 53.85
CA GLY A 83 16.71 33.61 54.64
C GLY A 83 15.96 34.70 53.86
N LYS A 84 15.81 34.57 52.53
CA LYS A 84 14.96 35.45 51.71
C LYS A 84 13.99 34.62 50.85
N PRO A 85 12.79 35.14 50.50
CA PRO A 85 11.94 34.54 49.47
C PRO A 85 12.72 34.38 48.16
N ALA A 86 12.64 33.21 47.54
CA ALA A 86 13.36 32.92 46.30
C ALA A 86 12.73 33.67 45.12
N LYS A 87 13.53 34.43 44.39
CA LYS A 87 13.23 34.81 43.01
C LYS A 87 13.87 33.79 42.07
N VAL A 88 13.23 33.52 40.94
CA VAL A 88 13.73 32.62 39.89
C VAL A 88 13.87 33.41 38.59
N ILE A 89 14.88 33.09 37.77
CA ILE A 89 15.12 33.64 36.43
C ILE A 89 15.22 32.51 35.40
N PHE A 90 14.51 32.64 34.27
CA PHE A 90 14.50 31.67 33.17
C PHE A 90 14.12 32.31 31.83
N LYS A 91 14.42 31.64 30.71
CA LYS A 91 14.15 32.17 29.36
C LYS A 91 12.63 32.27 29.05
N PRO A 92 12.19 33.30 28.31
CA PRO A 92 10.79 33.42 27.83
C PRO A 92 10.39 32.39 26.77
N LYS A 93 11.38 31.77 26.12
CA LYS A 93 11.22 30.75 25.07
C LYS A 93 12.24 29.64 25.28
N THR A 94 11.96 28.46 24.74
CA THR A 94 12.84 27.27 24.79
C THR A 94 14.24 27.55 24.24
N TYR A 95 14.32 28.37 23.18
CA TYR A 95 15.54 28.92 22.60
C TYR A 95 15.43 30.44 22.50
N ILE A 96 16.56 31.13 22.65
CA ILE A 96 16.67 32.58 22.41
C ILE A 96 16.84 32.83 20.90
N ASP A 97 16.45 34.01 20.40
CA ASP A 97 16.94 34.46 19.08
C ASP A 97 18.46 34.65 19.16
N ASN A 98 19.22 33.94 18.31
CA ASN A 98 20.69 33.95 18.27
C ASN A 98 21.27 35.37 18.41
N ARG A 99 20.66 36.35 17.73
CA ARG A 99 21.04 37.78 17.71
C ARG A 99 21.15 38.44 19.09
N THR A 100 20.52 37.86 20.11
CA THR A 100 20.48 38.42 21.48
C THR A 100 21.83 38.35 22.18
N PHE A 101 22.59 37.27 21.93
CA PHE A 101 23.90 37.04 22.56
C PHE A 101 25.04 36.76 21.57
N GLU A 102 24.76 36.69 20.26
CA GLU A 102 25.70 36.49 19.15
C GLU A 102 27.10 37.11 19.38
N ARG A 103 27.18 38.43 19.63
CA ARG A 103 28.42 39.18 19.92
C ARG A 103 29.23 38.65 21.11
N LEU A 104 28.54 38.19 22.16
CA LEU A 104 29.16 37.64 23.38
C LEU A 104 29.53 36.18 23.21
N ASP A 105 28.72 35.42 22.47
CA ASP A 105 28.94 34.01 22.20
C ASP A 105 30.15 33.83 21.25
N GLU A 106 30.20 34.58 20.13
CA GLU A 106 31.39 34.69 19.27
C GLU A 106 32.64 35.09 20.06
N TYR A 107 32.52 36.10 20.94
CA TYR A 107 33.64 36.56 21.75
C TYR A 107 34.12 35.50 22.76
N ALA A 108 33.21 34.79 23.41
CA ALA A 108 33.54 33.71 24.33
C ALA A 108 34.23 32.54 23.60
N LEU A 109 33.71 32.14 22.44
CA LEU A 109 34.31 31.09 21.59
C LEU A 109 35.67 31.51 21.03
N SER A 110 35.92 32.81 20.82
CA SER A 110 37.22 33.33 20.38
C SER A 110 38.34 33.28 21.43
N ALA A 111 38.07 32.81 22.66
CA ALA A 111 39.04 32.76 23.74
C ALA A 111 40.26 31.86 23.40
N PRO A 112 41.49 32.41 23.31
CA PRO A 112 42.65 31.61 22.94
C PRO A 112 42.96 30.55 23.99
N GLN A 113 43.18 29.30 23.57
CA GLN A 113 43.48 28.17 24.47
C GLN A 113 44.71 28.45 25.37
N SER A 114 45.63 29.33 24.99
CA SER A 114 46.75 29.77 25.82
C SER A 114 46.35 30.49 27.12
N LEU A 115 45.06 30.84 27.30
CA LEU A 115 44.48 31.32 28.55
C LEU A 115 44.07 30.18 29.50
N ASN A 116 43.90 28.95 29.00
CA ASN A 116 43.42 27.80 29.76
C ASN A 116 44.42 27.25 30.80
N ASN A 117 45.62 27.84 30.91
CA ASN A 117 46.54 27.59 32.03
C ASN A 117 46.19 28.40 33.29
N ASP A 118 45.41 29.48 33.19
CA ASP A 118 45.14 30.40 34.29
C ASP A 118 43.67 30.87 34.29
N PHE A 119 42.91 30.28 35.21
CA PHE A 119 41.52 30.65 35.52
C PHE A 119 41.29 32.16 35.62
N LYS A 120 42.23 32.95 36.15
CA LYS A 120 42.06 34.41 36.31
C LYS A 120 42.16 35.14 34.97
N LYS A 121 43.09 34.73 34.10
CA LYS A 121 43.23 35.32 32.75
C LYS A 121 42.03 34.96 31.88
N LEU A 122 41.59 33.70 31.94
CA LEU A 122 40.41 33.24 31.20
C LEU A 122 39.15 33.99 31.63
N VAL A 123 38.86 34.11 32.94
CA VAL A 123 37.70 34.87 33.43
C VAL A 123 37.81 36.36 33.10
N ALA A 124 39.00 36.96 33.21
CA ALA A 124 39.22 38.36 32.83
C ALA A 124 39.07 38.61 31.31
N PHE A 125 39.27 37.59 30.47
CA PHE A 125 38.93 37.63 29.05
C PHE A 125 37.41 37.49 28.87
N LEU A 126 36.80 36.39 29.31
CA LEU A 126 35.39 36.07 29.08
C LEU A 126 34.43 37.16 29.59
N THR A 127 34.76 37.81 30.71
CA THR A 127 33.93 38.88 31.30
C THR A 127 34.20 40.27 30.72
N LYS A 128 35.20 40.46 29.85
CA LYS A 128 35.64 41.78 29.33
C LYS A 128 34.57 42.53 28.53
N GLN A 129 33.71 41.79 27.83
CA GLN A 129 32.68 42.34 26.92
C GLN A 129 31.27 42.38 27.55
N ALA A 130 31.15 41.94 28.81
CA ALA A 130 29.89 41.72 29.51
C ALA A 130 29.67 42.78 30.61
N GLU A 131 28.59 43.54 30.50
CA GLU A 131 28.28 44.65 31.41
C GLU A 131 27.50 44.16 32.64
N THR A 132 26.60 43.19 32.44
CA THR A 132 25.68 42.63 33.45
C THR A 132 26.16 41.30 34.06
N GLU A 133 25.53 40.84 35.15
CA GLU A 133 25.75 39.47 35.66
C GLU A 133 25.28 38.42 34.65
N LEU A 134 24.14 38.64 33.98
CA LEU A 134 23.57 37.74 32.98
C LEU A 134 24.51 37.48 31.80
N GLU A 135 25.13 38.54 31.26
CA GLU A 135 26.07 38.42 30.14
C GLU A 135 27.37 37.72 30.54
N LYS A 136 27.88 37.94 31.75
CA LYS A 136 29.06 37.21 32.28
C LYS A 136 28.76 35.72 32.37
N VAL A 137 27.58 35.39 32.91
CA VAL A 137 27.09 34.02 33.03
C VAL A 137 26.86 33.38 31.66
N ARG A 138 26.37 34.14 30.66
CA ARG A 138 26.27 33.69 29.26
C ARG A 138 27.64 33.39 28.66
N ALA A 139 28.60 34.31 28.72
CA ALA A 139 29.93 34.12 28.16
C ALA A 139 30.66 32.92 28.81
N MET A 140 30.52 32.71 30.12
CA MET A 140 31.08 31.53 30.80
C MET A 140 30.36 30.24 30.40
N PHE A 141 29.04 30.25 30.19
CA PHE A 141 28.30 29.07 29.72
C PHE A 141 28.71 28.70 28.29
N CYS A 142 28.69 29.68 27.39
CA CYS A 142 29.07 29.55 25.99
C CYS A 142 30.49 29.00 25.85
N TRP A 143 31.45 29.53 26.63
CA TRP A 143 32.83 29.01 26.60
C TRP A 143 32.91 27.54 27.06
N VAL A 144 32.31 27.16 28.20
CA VAL A 144 32.39 25.77 28.69
C VAL A 144 31.67 24.79 27.76
N ALA A 145 30.46 25.13 27.33
CA ALA A 145 29.64 24.26 26.48
C ALA A 145 30.20 24.16 25.05
N GLY A 146 30.84 25.22 24.55
CA GLY A 146 31.41 25.28 23.20
C GLY A 146 32.76 24.61 23.00
N GLN A 147 33.37 23.99 24.02
CA GLN A 147 34.64 23.29 23.86
C GLN A 147 34.45 21.96 23.12
N ASP A 148 35.15 21.78 21.99
CA ASP A 148 35.29 20.47 21.34
C ASP A 148 36.35 19.62 22.05
N VAL A 149 36.00 19.13 23.24
CA VAL A 149 36.88 18.34 24.12
C VAL A 149 37.41 17.09 23.39
N ASN A 150 36.65 16.51 22.47
CA ASN A 150 37.07 15.37 21.66
C ASN A 150 38.26 15.73 20.75
N ASN A 151 38.24 16.88 20.07
CA ASN A 151 39.30 17.28 19.13
C ASN A 151 40.40 18.17 19.74
N MET A 152 40.23 18.71 20.94
CA MET A 152 41.27 19.50 21.63
C MET A 152 42.56 18.70 21.87
N THR A 153 43.71 19.36 21.69
CA THR A 153 45.03 18.88 22.10
C THR A 153 45.45 19.56 23.40
N PHE A 154 46.11 18.83 24.29
CA PHE A 154 46.55 19.34 25.59
C PHE A 154 48.07 19.22 25.76
N PRO A 155 48.71 20.12 26.51
CA PRO A 155 50.11 19.96 26.89
C PRO A 155 50.38 18.64 27.63
N GLU A 156 51.61 18.14 27.49
CA GLU A 156 52.08 16.94 28.20
C GLU A 156 51.99 17.13 29.72
N THR A 157 52.45 18.29 30.21
CA THR A 157 52.26 18.75 31.59
C THR A 157 51.21 19.86 31.66
N VAL A 158 50.13 19.61 32.39
CA VAL A 158 49.04 20.58 32.64
C VAL A 158 49.02 20.93 34.12
N GLY A 159 48.82 22.22 34.45
CA GLY A 159 48.76 22.66 35.85
C GLY A 159 47.54 22.07 36.57
N ASP A 160 47.76 21.45 37.73
CA ASP A 160 46.70 20.82 38.50
C ASP A 160 45.54 21.78 38.81
N GLY A 161 44.31 21.33 38.56
CA GLY A 161 43.10 22.13 38.71
C GLY A 161 43.04 23.42 37.87
N SER A 162 43.79 23.54 36.76
CA SER A 162 43.63 24.61 35.75
C SER A 162 42.45 24.34 34.79
N PRO A 163 42.00 25.30 33.95
CA PRO A 163 40.95 25.04 32.96
C PRO A 163 41.28 23.87 32.00
N ASP A 164 42.50 23.82 31.45
CA ASP A 164 42.94 22.69 30.62
C ASP A 164 42.96 21.36 31.39
N TRP A 165 43.20 21.38 32.71
CA TRP A 165 43.15 20.15 33.53
C TRP A 165 41.73 19.57 33.56
N PHE A 166 40.70 20.41 33.74
CA PHE A 166 39.30 19.94 33.68
C PHE A 166 38.97 19.35 32.30
N LEU A 167 39.35 20.04 31.22
CA LEU A 167 39.06 19.60 29.85
C LEU A 167 39.85 18.33 29.47
N LYS A 168 41.10 18.19 29.93
CA LYS A 168 41.92 16.97 29.76
C LYS A 168 41.35 15.79 30.54
N GLU A 169 40.97 15.97 31.79
CA GLU A 169 40.36 14.92 32.62
C GLU A 169 39.00 14.47 32.08
N MET A 170 38.19 15.39 31.55
CA MET A 170 37.00 15.06 30.77
C MET A 170 37.37 14.15 29.58
N LYS A 171 38.36 14.55 28.77
CA LYS A 171 38.79 13.80 27.58
C LYS A 171 39.32 12.39 27.91
N GLU A 172 40.23 12.29 28.87
CA GLU A 172 41.00 11.07 29.14
C GLU A 172 40.24 10.07 30.02
N LYS A 173 39.27 10.52 30.83
CA LYS A 173 38.53 9.67 31.79
C LYS A 173 37.01 9.66 31.56
N MET A 174 36.53 10.31 30.51
CA MET A 174 35.10 10.45 30.17
C MET A 174 34.23 11.05 31.30
N MET A 175 34.83 11.82 32.21
CA MET A 175 34.17 12.32 33.42
C MET A 175 33.30 13.56 33.17
N THR A 176 32.02 13.33 32.86
CA THR A 176 31.00 14.36 32.61
C THR A 176 30.68 15.25 33.82
N ASP A 177 30.77 14.69 35.03
CA ASP A 177 30.60 15.40 36.32
C ASP A 177 31.55 16.59 36.55
N LEU A 178 32.61 16.71 35.75
CA LEU A 178 33.57 17.82 35.82
C LEU A 178 33.01 19.13 35.24
N TYR A 179 32.02 19.07 34.34
CA TYR A 179 31.48 20.25 33.65
C TYR A 179 30.88 21.27 34.64
N PRO A 180 29.97 20.89 35.58
CA PRO A 180 29.47 21.81 36.60
C PRO A 180 30.55 22.34 37.56
N GLY A 181 31.62 21.57 37.77
CA GLY A 181 32.76 21.96 38.61
C GLY A 181 33.60 23.07 37.97
N LEU A 182 33.94 22.92 36.69
CA LEU A 182 34.63 23.91 35.87
C LEU A 182 33.84 25.23 35.82
N PHE A 183 32.54 25.17 35.49
CA PHE A 183 31.68 26.35 35.39
C PHE A 183 31.49 27.08 36.73
N ASN A 184 31.28 26.35 37.82
CA ASN A 184 31.23 26.90 39.18
C ASN A 184 32.53 27.64 39.56
N LYS A 185 33.70 27.11 39.16
CA LYS A 185 35.01 27.74 39.42
C LYS A 185 35.21 29.04 38.61
N LEU A 186 34.73 29.10 37.36
CA LEU A 186 34.66 30.34 36.59
C LEU A 186 33.75 31.37 37.26
N CYS A 187 32.51 30.99 37.60
CA CYS A 187 31.52 31.87 38.22
C CYS A 187 32.02 32.52 39.51
N ARG A 188 32.62 31.74 40.41
CA ARG A 188 33.17 32.25 41.68
C ARG A 188 34.26 33.31 41.49
N LEU A 189 35.07 33.19 40.44
CA LEU A 189 36.12 34.16 40.11
C LEU A 189 35.57 35.39 39.39
N ALA A 190 34.43 35.27 38.69
CA ALA A 190 33.67 36.38 38.14
C ALA A 190 32.82 37.14 39.20
N GLY A 191 32.81 36.67 40.45
CA GLY A 191 32.01 37.21 41.55
C GLY A 191 30.58 36.66 41.65
N ILE A 192 30.18 35.78 40.73
CA ILE A 192 28.83 35.20 40.65
C ILE A 192 28.67 34.06 41.67
N GLN A 193 27.57 34.05 42.43
CA GLN A 193 27.25 32.91 43.29
C GLN A 193 26.77 31.72 42.44
N CYS A 194 27.55 30.65 42.42
CA CYS A 194 27.21 29.39 41.80
C CYS A 194 27.28 28.24 42.81
N HIS A 195 26.30 27.34 42.71
CA HIS A 195 26.28 26.05 43.40
C HIS A 195 26.36 24.93 42.35
N VAL A 196 27.00 23.82 42.71
CA VAL A 196 26.75 22.53 42.05
C VAL A 196 25.61 21.88 42.82
N VAL A 197 24.71 21.21 42.11
CA VAL A 197 23.58 20.48 42.66
C VAL A 197 23.61 19.07 42.10
N ASP A 198 23.72 18.11 43.02
CA ASP A 198 23.59 16.69 42.77
C ASP A 198 22.11 16.29 42.70
N GLY A 199 21.78 15.31 41.83
CA GLY A 199 20.42 14.83 41.69
C GLY A 199 20.28 13.60 40.79
N TYR A 200 19.02 13.26 40.51
CA TYR A 200 18.61 12.11 39.72
C TYR A 200 18.22 12.53 38.30
N VAL A 201 18.76 11.83 37.31
CA VAL A 201 18.55 12.11 35.88
C VAL A 201 18.07 10.85 35.17
N LYS A 202 16.98 10.97 34.41
CA LYS A 202 16.43 9.87 33.59
C LYS A 202 17.30 9.65 32.36
N THR A 203 17.95 8.50 32.28
CA THR A 203 18.86 8.14 31.18
C THR A 203 18.20 7.23 30.14
N LYS A 204 18.79 7.17 28.93
CA LYS A 204 18.34 6.37 27.77
C LYS A 204 18.09 4.89 28.07
N HIS A 205 18.74 4.33 29.09
CA HIS A 205 18.68 2.90 29.45
C HIS A 205 17.67 2.60 30.55
N GLN A 206 17.06 3.63 31.16
CA GLN A 206 16.08 3.50 32.24
C GLN A 206 14.66 3.60 31.67
N PRO A 207 13.86 2.52 31.64
CA PRO A 207 12.49 2.59 31.14
C PRO A 207 11.65 3.58 31.97
N PRO A 208 10.68 4.27 31.36
CA PRO A 208 9.79 5.18 32.07
C PRO A 208 9.13 4.50 33.28
N GLY A 209 9.19 5.13 34.47
CA GLY A 209 8.76 4.53 35.73
C GLY A 209 9.85 3.80 36.54
N THR A 210 11.11 3.84 36.10
CA THR A 210 12.28 3.44 36.92
C THR A 210 12.30 4.23 38.24
N ARG A 211 12.65 3.54 39.34
CA ARG A 211 12.84 4.16 40.65
C ARG A 211 14.30 4.56 40.87
N PHE A 212 14.49 5.66 41.60
CA PHE A 212 15.78 6.16 42.09
C PHE A 212 15.92 6.03 43.61
N GLN A 213 14.84 5.64 44.30
CA GLN A 213 14.88 5.26 45.71
C GLN A 213 16.06 4.29 46.00
N ASP A 214 16.83 4.60 47.05
CA ASP A 214 18.03 3.89 47.49
C ASP A 214 19.22 3.85 46.49
N THR A 215 19.17 4.63 45.40
CA THR A 215 20.30 4.84 44.48
C THR A 215 21.06 6.13 44.77
N THR A 216 22.35 6.18 44.41
CA THR A 216 23.15 7.41 44.46
C THR A 216 22.74 8.40 43.35
N PRO A 217 22.76 9.72 43.60
CA PRO A 217 22.56 10.74 42.57
C PRO A 217 23.45 10.50 41.34
N ASN A 218 22.84 10.45 40.15
CA ASN A 218 23.48 10.06 38.88
C ASN A 218 23.63 11.22 37.88
N GLY A 219 23.48 12.47 38.33
CA GLY A 219 23.82 13.65 37.53
C GLY A 219 24.03 14.90 38.39
N LYS A 220 24.72 15.88 37.81
CA LYS A 220 25.10 17.14 38.46
C LYS A 220 24.90 18.31 37.52
N TRP A 221 24.40 19.43 38.03
CA TRP A 221 24.24 20.68 37.28
C TRP A 221 24.52 21.90 38.17
N ASN A 222 24.29 23.10 37.65
CA ASN A 222 24.51 24.35 38.38
C ASN A 222 23.21 25.11 38.68
N ILE A 223 23.22 25.78 39.83
CA ILE A 223 22.26 26.83 40.17
C ILE A 223 23.04 28.12 40.41
N VAL A 224 22.74 29.16 39.63
CA VAL A 224 23.40 30.47 39.65
C VAL A 224 22.49 31.55 40.20
N LEU A 225 23.05 32.54 40.89
CA LEU A 225 22.35 33.78 41.26
C LEU A 225 22.72 34.88 40.26
N ILE A 226 21.72 35.49 39.61
CA ILE A 226 21.86 36.59 38.65
C ILE A 226 20.91 37.71 39.09
N ASP A 227 21.44 38.89 39.40
CA ASP A 227 20.67 40.06 39.84
C ASP A 227 19.70 39.75 41.01
N GLY A 228 20.12 38.83 41.89
CA GLY A 228 19.32 38.35 43.04
C GLY A 228 18.25 37.30 42.72
N CYS A 229 18.22 36.75 41.50
CA CYS A 229 17.30 35.70 41.06
C CYS A 229 18.06 34.38 40.77
N TRP A 230 17.51 33.24 41.18
CA TRP A 230 18.12 31.92 40.97
C TRP A 230 17.77 31.34 39.59
N GLY A 231 18.75 30.84 38.85
CA GLY A 231 18.57 30.22 37.54
C GLY A 231 19.29 28.87 37.44
N ILE A 232 18.74 27.98 36.60
CA ILE A 232 19.33 26.66 36.31
C ILE A 232 20.33 26.79 35.16
N ILE A 233 21.49 26.15 35.24
CA ILE A 233 22.42 26.00 34.12
C ILE A 233 22.98 24.58 34.12
N ASP A 234 23.01 23.94 32.95
CA ASP A 234 23.65 22.64 32.75
C ASP A 234 24.67 22.73 31.60
N THR A 235 25.95 22.81 31.96
CA THR A 235 27.04 22.90 30.99
C THR A 235 27.44 21.55 30.38
N HIS A 236 26.99 20.43 30.95
CA HIS A 236 27.27 19.11 30.37
C HIS A 236 26.34 18.86 29.19
N LEU A 237 25.02 18.90 29.42
CA LEU A 237 24.03 18.72 28.35
C LEU A 237 23.94 19.94 27.42
N GLY A 238 24.46 21.09 27.86
CA GLY A 238 24.73 22.23 27.00
C GLY A 238 25.83 22.00 25.95
N SER A 239 26.76 21.06 26.15
CA SER A 239 27.80 20.76 25.15
C SER A 239 27.23 19.97 23.97
N THR A 240 27.57 20.36 22.74
CA THR A 240 27.24 19.54 21.56
C THR A 240 28.31 18.51 21.20
N ASN A 241 29.51 18.67 21.77
CA ASN A 241 30.70 17.88 21.46
C ASN A 241 31.03 16.93 22.62
N THR A 242 29.98 16.30 23.17
CA THR A 242 30.10 15.37 24.30
C THR A 242 30.99 14.17 23.96
N LEU A 243 31.59 13.60 25.00
CA LEU A 243 32.48 12.45 24.89
C LEU A 243 31.75 11.21 24.41
N ASN A 244 32.53 10.27 23.85
CA ASN A 244 32.08 9.14 23.03
C ASN A 244 31.25 8.08 23.80
N THR A 245 30.05 8.51 24.17
CA THR A 245 28.96 7.75 24.77
C THR A 245 28.07 7.17 23.66
N GLU A 246 27.15 6.27 23.98
CA GLU A 246 26.17 5.71 23.03
C GLU A 246 25.08 6.72 22.59
N HIS A 247 25.42 8.00 22.59
CA HIS A 247 24.61 9.14 22.18
C HIS A 247 24.97 9.53 20.73
N GLN A 248 24.91 8.56 19.81
CA GLN A 248 24.90 8.83 18.36
C GLN A 248 23.55 9.41 17.87
N GLU A 249 22.99 10.35 18.64
CA GLU A 249 22.18 11.44 18.11
C GLU A 249 23.01 12.71 18.36
N PRO A 250 23.70 13.27 17.34
CA PRO A 250 24.51 14.47 17.55
C PRO A 250 23.61 15.58 18.09
N ALA A 251 24.05 16.26 19.15
CA ALA A 251 23.21 17.23 19.85
C ALA A 251 22.78 18.36 18.89
N GLN A 252 21.51 18.33 18.47
CA GLN A 252 21.02 19.19 17.39
C GLN A 252 20.68 20.60 17.89
N GLY A 253 21.72 21.38 18.17
CA GLY A 253 21.67 22.80 17.83
C GLY A 253 21.50 22.98 16.31
N ASN A 254 21.21 24.21 15.86
CA ASN A 254 21.29 24.53 14.44
C ASN A 254 22.65 24.08 13.87
N PRO A 255 22.73 23.49 12.66
CA PRO A 255 24.01 23.14 12.05
C PRO A 255 24.97 24.34 12.03
N GLY A 256 26.09 24.23 12.74
CA GLY A 256 27.06 25.31 12.95
C GLY A 256 27.01 26.01 14.31
N ASN A 257 26.08 25.67 15.22
CA ASN A 257 26.05 26.18 16.60
C ASN A 257 26.78 25.21 17.56
N PRO A 258 27.88 25.62 18.24
CA PRO A 258 28.72 24.71 19.03
C PRO A 258 28.20 24.39 20.44
N PHE A 259 26.96 24.78 20.81
CA PHE A 259 26.34 24.42 22.09
C PHE A 259 24.81 24.40 22.02
N ASN A 260 24.17 23.63 22.91
CA ASN A 260 22.73 23.53 23.02
C ASN A 260 22.19 24.57 24.02
N ASP A 261 21.65 25.67 23.47
CA ASP A 261 21.10 26.79 24.24
C ASP A 261 19.98 26.38 25.22
N PHE A 262 19.27 25.25 25.01
CA PHE A 262 18.19 24.80 25.91
C PHE A 262 18.60 24.81 27.38
N TYR A 263 19.83 24.37 27.66
CA TYR A 263 20.38 24.18 29.00
C TYR A 263 20.93 25.46 29.65
N PHE A 264 20.87 26.60 28.96
CA PHE A 264 21.07 27.92 29.53
C PHE A 264 19.74 28.49 30.05
N LEU A 265 19.59 28.62 31.38
CA LEU A 265 18.39 29.18 32.03
C LEU A 265 17.04 28.55 31.56
N PRO A 266 16.93 27.20 31.46
CA PRO A 266 15.67 26.56 31.07
C PRO A 266 14.53 26.89 32.01
N HIS A 267 13.30 26.89 31.48
CA HIS A 267 12.08 26.95 32.26
C HIS A 267 12.04 25.78 33.27
N PRO A 268 11.91 26.02 34.60
CA PRO A 268 12.14 24.98 35.62
C PRO A 268 11.35 23.69 35.41
N LEU A 269 10.08 23.79 35.00
CA LEU A 269 9.22 22.61 34.76
C LEU A 269 9.67 21.77 33.54
N HIS A 270 10.36 22.37 32.56
CA HIS A 270 10.89 21.61 31.42
C HIS A 270 12.12 20.81 31.84
N TYR A 271 13.04 21.43 32.60
CA TYR A 271 14.23 20.74 33.10
C TYR A 271 13.87 19.64 34.13
N LEU A 272 12.91 19.93 35.02
CA LEU A 272 12.39 19.00 36.03
C LEU A 272 11.70 17.76 35.45
N SER A 273 11.32 17.75 34.17
CA SER A 273 10.78 16.54 33.52
C SER A 273 11.82 15.41 33.42
N GLY A 274 13.11 15.76 33.35
CA GLY A 274 14.25 14.84 33.25
C GLY A 274 15.22 14.84 34.44
N HIS A 275 15.26 15.92 35.23
CA HIS A 275 16.27 16.17 36.27
C HIS A 275 15.63 16.53 37.63
N TYR A 276 15.86 15.73 38.66
CA TYR A 276 15.32 15.95 40.01
C TYR A 276 16.46 16.19 41.01
N PRO A 277 16.58 17.40 41.62
CA PRO A 277 17.65 17.68 42.58
C PRO A 277 17.42 16.90 43.88
N GLU A 278 18.50 16.37 44.48
CA GLU A 278 18.45 15.66 45.77
C GLU A 278 17.80 16.55 46.85
N ASN A 279 18.14 17.84 46.86
CA ASN A 279 17.47 18.84 47.70
C ASN A 279 16.31 19.52 46.93
N PRO A 280 15.04 19.33 47.34
CA PRO A 280 13.88 19.87 46.63
C PRO A 280 13.84 21.41 46.52
N VAL A 281 14.65 22.13 47.30
CA VAL A 281 14.79 23.60 47.20
C VAL A 281 15.27 24.07 45.82
N TRP A 282 16.02 23.22 45.10
CA TRP A 282 16.57 23.55 43.79
C TRP A 282 15.64 23.18 42.61
N GLN A 283 14.41 22.73 42.87
CA GLN A 283 13.39 22.56 41.82
C GLN A 283 12.88 23.92 41.28
N LEU A 284 13.07 25.01 42.04
CA LEU A 284 12.72 26.39 41.68
C LEU A 284 11.25 26.59 41.21
N ILE A 285 10.31 25.92 41.91
CA ILE A 285 8.86 26.00 41.68
C ILE A 285 8.08 26.26 42.97
N GLN A 286 6.84 26.75 42.86
CA GLN A 286 6.04 27.19 44.02
C GLN A 286 5.54 26.03 44.90
N SER A 287 5.54 24.80 44.41
CA SER A 287 5.19 23.61 45.19
C SER A 287 6.00 22.42 44.71
N PRO A 288 7.06 22.03 45.43
CA PRO A 288 7.91 20.91 45.05
C PRO A 288 7.14 19.62 44.74
N VAL A 289 7.73 18.88 43.81
CA VAL A 289 7.34 17.55 43.33
C VAL A 289 8.07 16.52 44.20
N SER A 290 7.43 15.37 44.48
CA SER A 290 8.06 14.26 45.19
C SER A 290 8.93 13.41 44.25
N LEU A 291 9.88 12.65 44.79
CA LEU A 291 10.68 11.72 43.96
C LEU A 291 9.77 10.67 43.29
N GLU A 292 8.78 10.14 44.00
CA GLU A 292 7.79 9.17 43.50
C GLU A 292 6.94 9.74 42.34
N ASP A 293 6.58 11.03 42.38
CA ASP A 293 5.90 11.70 41.27
C ASP A 293 6.82 11.93 40.07
N PHE A 294 8.09 12.28 40.31
CA PHE A 294 9.11 12.43 39.27
C PHE A 294 9.41 11.11 38.57
N GLU A 295 9.68 10.04 39.31
CA GLU A 295 9.90 8.66 38.82
C GLU A 295 8.77 8.23 37.88
N ARG A 296 7.52 8.48 38.30
CA ARG A 296 6.33 8.14 37.53
C ARG A 296 6.11 9.02 36.31
N HIS A 297 6.55 10.28 36.31
CA HIS A 297 6.26 11.21 35.21
C HIS A 297 7.08 10.90 33.95
N ILE A 298 6.48 11.13 32.78
CA ILE A 298 7.19 10.99 31.50
C ILE A 298 8.40 11.95 31.40
N GLN A 299 9.41 11.57 30.64
CA GLN A 299 10.49 12.47 30.23
C GLN A 299 10.10 13.17 28.93
N CYS A 300 9.77 14.45 29.01
CA CYS A 300 9.71 15.35 27.87
C CYS A 300 11.12 15.89 27.60
N ARG A 301 11.68 15.60 26.41
CA ARG A 301 12.97 16.14 25.95
C ARG A 301 12.83 17.60 25.49
N GLU A 302 13.94 18.29 25.30
CA GLU A 302 14.03 19.68 24.85
C GLU A 302 13.15 19.98 23.62
N ASN A 303 13.12 19.06 22.66
CA ASN A 303 12.36 19.19 21.41
C ASN A 303 10.84 19.13 21.62
N PHE A 304 10.36 18.55 22.72
CA PHE A 304 8.94 18.61 23.13
C PHE A 304 8.52 20.06 23.43
N ALA A 305 9.35 20.77 24.19
CA ALA A 305 9.14 22.18 24.51
C ALA A 305 9.46 23.12 23.33
N ALA A 306 10.40 22.75 22.45
CA ALA A 306 10.73 23.54 21.27
C ALA A 306 9.55 23.58 20.28
N ASN A 307 8.98 22.41 19.98
CA ASN A 307 7.87 22.24 19.04
C ASN A 307 6.49 22.58 19.64
N GLN A 308 6.47 23.24 20.82
CA GLN A 308 5.26 23.67 21.53
C GLN A 308 4.24 22.53 21.74
N LEU A 309 4.73 21.32 21.99
CA LEU A 309 3.90 20.15 22.27
C LEU A 309 3.35 20.22 23.69
N THR A 310 2.21 19.57 23.92
CA THR A 310 1.56 19.49 25.24
C THR A 310 1.09 18.08 25.54
N LEU A 311 1.31 17.58 26.76
CA LEU A 311 0.72 16.32 27.22
C LEU A 311 -0.79 16.54 27.45
N LEU A 312 -1.65 15.89 26.65
CA LEU A 312 -3.11 15.97 26.81
C LEU A 312 -3.71 14.74 27.50
N SER A 313 -2.88 13.72 27.72
CA SER A 313 -3.19 12.50 28.46
C SER A 313 -1.93 12.00 29.14
N HIS A 314 -2.05 10.94 29.95
CA HIS A 314 -0.93 10.09 30.37
C HIS A 314 0.36 10.86 30.71
N HIS A 315 0.32 11.68 31.75
CA HIS A 315 1.50 12.36 32.28
C HIS A 315 2.47 11.39 32.99
N ARG A 316 1.99 10.18 33.30
CA ARG A 316 2.81 9.07 33.78
C ARG A 316 3.44 8.35 32.60
N GLY A 317 4.74 8.06 32.70
CA GLY A 317 5.49 7.35 31.66
C GLY A 317 5.08 5.88 31.50
N VAL A 318 4.58 5.25 32.56
CA VAL A 318 3.98 3.90 32.51
C VAL A 318 2.49 4.02 32.19
N VAL A 319 2.06 3.38 31.10
CA VAL A 319 0.68 3.35 30.62
C VAL A 319 0.20 1.90 30.53
N PRO A 320 -0.66 1.41 31.44
CA PRO A 320 -1.26 0.09 31.30
C PRO A 320 -2.28 0.09 30.16
N THR A 321 -2.37 -1.02 29.41
CA THR A 321 -3.44 -1.19 28.42
C THR A 321 -4.78 -1.45 29.12
N LYS A 322 -5.87 -0.92 28.54
CA LYS A 322 -7.25 -1.30 28.85
C LYS A 322 -7.73 -2.19 27.71
N GLU A 323 -8.17 -3.40 28.02
CA GLU A 323 -8.69 -4.36 27.02
C GLU A 323 -7.72 -4.64 25.84
N GLY A 324 -6.40 -4.50 26.09
CA GLY A 324 -5.35 -4.68 25.10
C GLY A 324 -4.95 -3.42 24.31
N GLU A 325 -5.59 -2.28 24.57
CA GLU A 325 -5.31 -1.01 23.89
C GLU A 325 -4.82 0.09 24.87
N ALA A 326 -3.94 0.98 24.40
CA ALA A 326 -3.58 2.23 25.06
C ALA A 326 -3.69 3.40 24.08
N ASN A 327 -4.34 4.50 24.48
CA ASN A 327 -4.51 5.71 23.67
C ASN A 327 -3.78 6.90 24.30
N ILE A 328 -2.81 7.45 23.57
CA ILE A 328 -1.95 8.56 24.01
C ILE A 328 -2.19 9.78 23.13
N TYR A 329 -2.51 10.90 23.76
CA TYR A 329 -2.87 12.18 23.15
C TYR A 329 -1.78 13.23 23.45
N ILE A 330 -1.18 13.78 22.40
CA ILE A 330 -0.20 14.87 22.47
C ILE A 330 -0.75 16.04 21.65
N GLY A 331 -0.91 17.20 22.27
CA GLY A 331 -1.39 18.43 21.64
C GLY A 331 -0.29 19.07 20.80
N VAL A 332 -0.65 19.51 19.60
CA VAL A 332 0.26 20.03 18.58
C VAL A 332 -0.30 21.37 18.08
N LYS A 333 0.46 22.45 18.28
CA LYS A 333 -0.02 23.83 18.08
C LYS A 333 0.18 24.38 16.65
N HIS A 334 1.11 23.78 15.91
CA HIS A 334 1.48 24.11 14.51
C HIS A 334 1.55 22.79 13.71
N ASP A 335 1.77 22.80 12.38
CA ASP A 335 1.85 21.54 11.61
C ASP A 335 3.22 20.84 11.79
N VAL A 336 3.44 20.30 12.99
CA VAL A 336 4.61 19.48 13.33
C VAL A 336 4.35 18.04 12.88
N LYS A 337 5.26 17.48 12.09
CA LYS A 337 5.18 16.09 11.62
C LYS A 337 5.62 15.15 12.73
N MET A 338 4.65 14.51 13.37
CA MET A 338 4.88 13.52 14.41
C MET A 338 5.16 12.13 13.80
N HIS A 339 5.97 11.33 14.47
CA HIS A 339 6.21 9.91 14.15
C HIS A 339 6.34 9.09 15.44
N CYS A 340 6.20 7.76 15.34
CA CYS A 340 6.43 6.84 16.46
C CYS A 340 7.16 5.56 16.05
N SER A 341 7.86 4.97 17.02
CA SER A 341 8.45 3.63 16.98
C SER A 341 7.90 2.83 18.18
N LEU A 342 7.71 1.52 18.01
CA LEU A 342 7.32 0.61 19.08
C LEU A 342 8.34 -0.52 19.15
N LYS A 343 8.86 -0.75 20.35
CA LYS A 343 9.80 -1.84 20.68
C LYS A 343 9.22 -2.69 21.81
N ASN A 344 9.65 -3.94 21.93
CA ASN A 344 9.41 -4.74 23.14
C ASN A 344 10.46 -4.41 24.22
N ALA A 345 10.39 -5.09 25.38
CA ALA A 345 11.32 -4.89 26.49
C ALA A 345 12.79 -5.24 26.18
N THR A 346 13.06 -6.10 25.18
CA THR A 346 14.42 -6.43 24.68
C THR A 346 14.94 -5.43 23.65
N GLY A 347 14.13 -4.44 23.25
CA GLY A 347 14.51 -3.39 22.29
C GLY A 347 14.26 -3.73 20.82
N GLU A 348 13.75 -4.93 20.53
CA GLU A 348 13.41 -5.39 19.18
C GLU A 348 12.21 -4.62 18.62
N SER A 349 12.24 -4.29 17.33
CA SER A 349 11.17 -3.55 16.64
C SER A 349 10.23 -4.46 15.82
N THR A 350 10.31 -5.77 16.04
CA THR A 350 9.60 -6.83 15.31
C THR A 350 9.02 -7.84 16.28
N TRP A 351 7.85 -8.38 15.95
CA TRP A 351 7.25 -9.54 16.61
C TRP A 351 6.97 -10.59 15.55
N LYS A 352 7.62 -11.76 15.68
CA LYS A 352 7.80 -12.70 14.57
C LYS A 352 8.35 -11.92 13.35
N THR A 353 7.78 -12.09 12.16
CA THR A 353 8.14 -11.36 10.94
C THR A 353 7.48 -9.96 10.80
N VAL A 354 6.68 -9.52 11.77
CA VAL A 354 5.86 -8.30 11.66
C VAL A 354 6.47 -7.15 12.46
N LYS A 355 6.75 -6.00 11.81
CA LYS A 355 7.21 -4.79 12.50
C LYS A 355 6.20 -4.32 13.55
N LEU A 356 6.64 -4.09 14.78
CA LEU A 356 5.82 -3.65 15.92
C LEU A 356 5.14 -2.30 15.68
N SER A 357 5.69 -1.45 14.81
CA SER A 357 5.01 -0.23 14.35
C SER A 357 3.65 -0.49 13.69
N ARG A 358 3.41 -1.68 13.11
CA ARG A 358 2.08 -2.07 12.60
C ARG A 358 1.05 -2.36 13.71
N PHE A 359 1.43 -2.28 14.98
CA PHE A 359 0.53 -2.32 16.14
C PHE A 359 0.31 -0.94 16.78
N VAL A 360 0.80 0.13 16.14
CA VAL A 360 0.49 1.53 16.47
C VAL A 360 -0.27 2.18 15.31
N LYS A 361 -1.39 2.85 15.61
CA LYS A 361 -2.06 3.76 14.68
C LYS A 361 -1.86 5.19 15.15
N GLN A 362 -1.29 6.02 14.29
CA GLN A 362 -1.17 7.45 14.50
C GLN A 362 -2.25 8.18 13.69
N GLU A 363 -3.09 8.98 14.35
CA GLU A 363 -4.10 9.83 13.72
C GLU A 363 -4.02 11.28 14.22
N ALA A 364 -4.61 12.22 13.47
CA ALA A 364 -4.71 13.63 13.87
C ALA A 364 -6.18 13.96 14.22
N ARG A 365 -6.43 14.59 15.37
CA ARG A 365 -7.78 14.99 15.80
C ARG A 365 -7.77 16.38 16.44
N ASN A 366 -8.31 17.38 15.74
CA ASN A 366 -8.50 18.77 16.22
C ASN A 366 -7.27 19.44 16.86
N GLY A 367 -6.06 19.18 16.35
CA GLY A 367 -4.82 19.73 16.92
C GLY A 367 -4.20 18.86 18.03
N ALA A 368 -4.59 17.59 18.12
CA ALA A 368 -3.85 16.55 18.83
C ALA A 368 -3.36 15.47 17.85
N ALA A 369 -2.15 14.97 18.06
CA ALA A 369 -1.70 13.68 17.56
C ALA A 369 -2.14 12.60 18.56
N VAL A 370 -2.80 11.56 18.05
CA VAL A 370 -3.31 10.44 18.86
C VAL A 370 -2.62 9.16 18.41
N PHE A 371 -2.01 8.47 19.37
CA PHE A 371 -1.32 7.19 19.18
C PHE A 371 -2.14 6.09 19.87
N THR A 372 -2.78 5.24 19.07
CA THR A 372 -3.46 4.03 19.53
C THR A 372 -2.49 2.86 19.44
N VAL A 373 -2.02 2.33 20.58
CA VAL A 373 -1.13 1.18 20.68
C VAL A 373 -1.94 -0.06 21.07
N ARG A 374 -1.83 -1.14 20.29
CA ARG A 374 -2.52 -2.42 20.53
C ARG A 374 -1.48 -3.57 20.52
N PRO A 375 -0.71 -3.81 21.60
CA PRO A 375 0.42 -4.75 21.56
C PRO A 375 0.01 -6.19 21.21
N PRO A 376 0.81 -6.92 20.41
CA PRO A 376 0.44 -8.26 19.92
C PRO A 376 0.42 -9.34 21.02
N THR A 377 1.18 -9.15 22.09
CA THR A 377 1.26 -10.07 23.24
C THR A 377 1.09 -9.30 24.54
N SER A 378 0.95 -10.04 25.64
CA SER A 378 1.29 -9.51 26.97
C SER A 378 2.79 -9.17 27.06
N GLY A 379 3.15 -8.31 28.01
CA GLY A 379 4.51 -7.82 28.22
C GLY A 379 4.60 -6.30 28.24
N ASP A 380 5.80 -5.78 28.44
CA ASP A 380 6.11 -4.35 28.39
C ASP A 380 6.71 -3.96 27.03
N PHE A 381 6.30 -2.81 26.52
CA PHE A 381 6.69 -2.26 25.22
C PHE A 381 7.08 -0.79 25.37
N ILE A 382 8.08 -0.32 24.63
CA ILE A 382 8.52 1.08 24.62
C ILE A 382 7.97 1.76 23.36
N LEU A 383 7.09 2.73 23.54
CA LEU A 383 6.63 3.65 22.49
C LEU A 383 7.53 4.89 22.51
N GLU A 384 8.40 5.00 21.51
CA GLU A 384 9.22 6.19 21.28
C GLU A 384 8.45 7.17 20.37
N VAL A 385 8.32 8.43 20.77
CA VAL A 385 7.65 9.48 19.99
C VAL A 385 8.66 10.51 19.50
N PHE A 386 8.53 10.88 18.22
CA PHE A 386 9.40 11.80 17.51
C PHE A 386 8.58 12.92 16.86
N SER A 387 9.23 14.05 16.60
CA SER A 387 8.70 15.21 15.88
C SER A 387 9.71 15.72 14.85
N SER A 388 9.22 16.31 13.76
CA SER A 388 10.02 17.04 12.79
C SER A 388 9.24 18.27 12.28
N SER A 389 9.96 19.35 11.99
CA SER A 389 9.39 20.61 11.48
C SER A 389 9.13 20.57 9.98
N ASP A 390 9.93 19.81 9.23
CA ASP A 390 9.88 19.69 7.76
C ASP A 390 9.56 18.25 7.30
N GLY A 391 9.96 17.24 8.07
CA GLY A 391 9.85 15.81 7.75
C GLY A 391 11.19 15.11 7.53
N SER A 392 12.30 15.83 7.34
CA SER A 392 13.62 15.25 7.08
C SER A 392 14.29 14.75 8.37
N ASN A 393 14.23 15.57 9.43
CA ASN A 393 15.03 15.40 10.63
C ASN A 393 14.14 15.06 11.84
N LYS A 394 14.11 13.78 12.23
CA LYS A 394 13.18 13.25 13.24
C LYS A 394 13.80 13.29 14.65
N GLN A 395 13.47 14.34 15.40
CA GLN A 395 13.94 14.53 16.76
C GLN A 395 13.04 13.81 17.77
N ARG A 396 13.64 13.12 18.74
CA ARG A 396 12.89 12.42 19.80
C ARG A 396 12.32 13.41 20.81
N VAL A 397 11.05 13.25 21.23
CA VAL A 397 10.38 14.19 22.15
C VAL A 397 9.93 13.57 23.47
N CYS A 398 9.47 12.32 23.49
CA CYS A 398 9.10 11.62 24.72
C CYS A 398 9.01 10.10 24.49
N GLU A 399 9.07 9.33 25.58
CA GLU A 399 9.07 7.86 25.56
C GLU A 399 8.10 7.31 26.62
N TYR A 400 7.33 6.29 26.25
CA TYR A 400 6.28 5.68 27.08
C TYR A 400 6.50 4.17 27.26
N LEU A 401 6.34 3.66 28.48
CA LEU A 401 6.29 2.22 28.77
C LEU A 401 4.84 1.73 28.74
N ILE A 402 4.46 1.05 27.66
CA ILE A 402 3.13 0.47 27.47
C ILE A 402 3.11 -0.93 28.09
N ARG A 403 2.37 -1.09 29.19
CA ARG A 403 2.26 -2.37 29.92
C ARG A 403 1.03 -3.14 29.51
N CYS A 404 1.21 -4.21 28.74
CA CYS A 404 0.14 -5.06 28.25
C CYS A 404 -0.05 -6.28 29.17
N LEU A 405 -1.13 -6.28 29.97
CA LEU A 405 -1.46 -7.44 30.83
C LEU A 405 -2.23 -8.53 30.07
N ARG A 406 -3.07 -8.14 29.10
CA ARG A 406 -3.80 -9.03 28.20
C ARG A 406 -3.87 -8.34 26.83
N PRO A 407 -3.39 -8.96 25.74
CA PRO A 407 -3.55 -8.39 24.40
C PRO A 407 -5.02 -8.45 23.97
N MET A 408 -5.37 -7.62 22.98
CA MET A 408 -6.70 -7.62 22.36
C MET A 408 -6.94 -8.96 21.64
N LYS A 409 -8.15 -9.52 21.74
CA LYS A 409 -8.52 -10.72 20.98
C LYS A 409 -8.49 -10.40 19.48
N ASP A 410 -8.03 -11.34 18.66
CA ASP A 410 -7.98 -11.22 17.20
C ASP A 410 -7.20 -9.97 16.70
N ASN A 411 -6.18 -9.57 17.47
CA ASN A 411 -5.35 -8.39 17.21
C ASN A 411 -4.50 -8.52 15.93
N LYS A 412 -5.12 -8.21 14.79
CA LYS A 412 -4.44 -8.13 13.50
C LYS A 412 -3.63 -6.81 13.38
N PRO A 413 -2.44 -6.84 12.74
CA PRO A 413 -1.65 -5.64 12.48
C PRO A 413 -2.36 -4.69 11.50
N PHE A 414 -2.18 -3.39 11.71
CA PHE A 414 -2.65 -2.34 10.80
C PHE A 414 -2.07 -2.50 9.38
N PRO A 415 -2.73 -2.00 8.32
CA PRO A 415 -2.17 -1.95 6.97
C PRO A 415 -0.82 -1.23 6.98
N HIS A 416 0.17 -1.70 6.20
CA HIS A 416 1.51 -1.10 6.26
C HIS A 416 1.53 0.28 5.57
N TRP A 417 1.68 1.33 6.38
CA TRP A 417 1.58 2.73 5.97
C TRP A 417 2.63 3.58 6.69
N GLY A 418 3.27 4.50 5.96
CA GLY A 418 4.30 5.40 6.51
C GLY A 418 3.78 6.77 6.96
N GLY A 419 2.49 7.05 6.77
CA GLY A 419 1.86 8.35 7.03
C GLY A 419 0.95 8.37 8.27
N ARG A 420 0.33 9.53 8.50
CA ARG A 420 -0.82 9.69 9.41
C ARG A 420 -2.04 8.94 8.83
N TRP A 421 -2.97 8.51 9.70
CA TRP A 421 -4.31 8.05 9.31
C TRP A 421 -5.38 9.09 9.70
N GLY A 422 -6.53 9.05 9.02
CA GLY A 422 -7.65 9.95 9.22
C GLY A 422 -7.49 11.32 8.54
N PRO A 423 -8.55 12.16 8.58
CA PRO A 423 -8.55 13.49 8.00
C PRO A 423 -7.57 14.43 8.73
N GLY A 424 -6.76 15.16 7.96
CA GLY A 424 -5.69 16.01 8.47
C GLY A 424 -5.84 17.50 8.15
N SER A 425 -4.85 18.29 8.59
CA SER A 425 -4.65 19.70 8.20
C SER A 425 -4.66 19.88 6.67
N GLU A 426 -4.05 18.94 5.96
CA GLU A 426 -3.93 18.89 4.48
C GLU A 426 -5.28 18.87 3.74
N MET A 427 -6.36 18.39 4.37
CA MET A 427 -7.68 18.48 3.74
C MET A 427 -8.14 19.94 3.66
N LYS A 428 -7.92 20.71 4.73
CA LYS A 428 -8.38 22.10 4.83
C LYS A 428 -7.58 23.06 3.94
N THR A 429 -6.30 22.78 3.68
CA THR A 429 -5.48 23.57 2.74
C THR A 429 -5.97 23.45 1.29
N HIS A 430 -6.40 22.25 0.89
CA HIS A 430 -7.02 22.00 -0.43
C HIS A 430 -8.53 22.31 -0.49
N GLY A 431 -9.16 22.71 0.62
CA GLY A 431 -10.58 23.07 0.66
C GLY A 431 -11.56 21.90 0.80
N LEU A 432 -11.10 20.77 1.35
CA LEU A 432 -11.93 19.59 1.66
C LEU A 432 -12.33 19.57 3.14
N THR A 433 -13.59 19.22 3.41
CA THR A 433 -14.09 18.95 4.77
C THR A 433 -14.77 17.58 4.82
N PRO A 434 -14.36 16.66 5.72
CA PRO A 434 -15.04 15.37 5.87
C PRO A 434 -16.47 15.55 6.38
N THR A 435 -17.41 14.77 5.84
CA THR A 435 -18.84 14.83 6.23
C THR A 435 -19.37 13.51 6.77
N SER A 436 -18.86 12.36 6.32
CA SER A 436 -19.30 11.05 6.84
C SER A 436 -18.34 10.39 7.84
N HIS A 437 -17.02 10.66 7.77
CA HIS A 437 -16.02 10.03 8.64
C HIS A 437 -14.96 11.04 9.10
N GLU A 438 -15.02 11.48 10.36
CA GLU A 438 -14.02 12.37 10.98
C GLU A 438 -12.81 11.62 11.59
N GLY A 439 -12.87 10.29 11.69
CA GLY A 439 -11.85 9.45 12.33
C GLY A 439 -11.08 8.57 11.35
N ALA A 440 -9.97 7.98 11.80
CA ALA A 440 -9.10 7.13 10.98
C ALA A 440 -9.71 5.79 10.50
N TYR A 441 -10.86 5.36 11.03
CA TYR A 441 -11.49 4.06 10.74
C TYR A 441 -12.79 4.21 9.94
N VAL A 442 -13.08 3.23 9.08
CA VAL A 442 -14.29 3.11 8.26
C VAL A 442 -14.80 1.66 8.30
N ASP A 443 -16.03 1.47 8.79
CA ASP A 443 -16.70 0.14 8.81
C ASP A 443 -17.19 -0.23 7.41
N CYS A 444 -16.67 -1.32 6.85
CA CYS A 444 -17.05 -1.86 5.55
C CYS A 444 -18.13 -2.95 5.72
N ARG A 445 -19.32 -2.54 6.16
CA ARG A 445 -20.44 -3.44 6.49
C ARG A 445 -20.95 -4.16 5.23
N LYS A 446 -21.16 -5.48 5.30
CA LYS A 446 -21.41 -6.34 4.12
C LYS A 446 -20.38 -6.11 2.99
N GLY A 447 -19.12 -5.83 3.35
CA GLY A 447 -18.02 -5.55 2.43
C GLY A 447 -18.17 -4.29 1.58
N LYS A 448 -19.02 -3.31 1.96
CA LYS A 448 -19.16 -2.02 1.23
C LYS A 448 -19.12 -0.83 2.19
N ALA A 449 -18.55 0.29 1.75
CA ALA A 449 -18.49 1.55 2.49
C ALA A 449 -18.61 2.78 1.56
N THR A 450 -18.91 3.95 2.12
CA THR A 450 -18.89 5.22 1.39
C THR A 450 -18.35 6.34 2.29
N ILE A 451 -17.34 7.06 1.78
CA ILE A 451 -16.67 8.18 2.47
C ILE A 451 -17.00 9.44 1.69
N GLU A 452 -17.48 10.48 2.37
CA GLU A 452 -17.98 11.71 1.75
C GLU A 452 -17.23 12.94 2.27
N PHE A 453 -16.74 13.78 1.35
CA PHE A 453 -16.19 15.10 1.67
C PHE A 453 -16.97 16.21 0.92
N ASN A 454 -17.20 17.33 1.60
CA ASN A 454 -17.66 18.56 0.96
C ASN A 454 -16.47 19.33 0.39
N MET A 455 -16.62 19.90 -0.81
CA MET A 455 -15.57 20.58 -1.57
C MET A 455 -15.83 22.09 -1.63
N ALA A 456 -14.80 22.89 -1.33
CA ALA A 456 -14.87 24.36 -1.46
C ALA A 456 -14.36 24.89 -2.82
N ARG A 457 -14.03 23.98 -3.76
CA ARG A 457 -13.54 24.24 -5.13
C ARG A 457 -13.53 22.94 -5.94
N GLU A 458 -13.49 23.03 -7.26
CA GLU A 458 -13.26 21.87 -8.13
C GLU A 458 -11.86 21.25 -7.90
N LEU A 459 -11.81 19.91 -7.85
CA LEU A 459 -10.60 19.11 -7.62
C LEU A 459 -10.69 17.79 -8.38
N SER A 460 -9.55 17.30 -8.88
CA SER A 460 -9.41 15.93 -9.39
C SER A 460 -8.93 14.99 -8.28
N PHE A 461 -9.46 13.77 -8.21
CA PHE A 461 -9.06 12.78 -7.21
C PHE A 461 -8.49 11.50 -7.83
N ARG A 462 -7.70 10.77 -7.04
CA ARG A 462 -7.26 9.40 -7.33
C ARG A 462 -7.15 8.61 -6.02
N THR A 463 -7.51 7.33 -6.06
CA THR A 463 -7.48 6.40 -4.92
C THR A 463 -6.42 5.30 -5.10
N LYS A 464 -5.86 4.81 -3.99
CA LYS A 464 -5.14 3.53 -3.90
C LYS A 464 -5.65 2.76 -2.69
N LEU A 465 -6.21 1.57 -2.90
CA LEU A 465 -6.55 0.62 -1.82
C LEU A 465 -5.40 -0.39 -1.68
N PHE A 466 -5.01 -0.74 -0.46
CA PHE A 466 -3.85 -1.59 -0.20
C PHE A 466 -3.94 -2.35 1.14
N GLN A 467 -3.21 -3.45 1.27
CA GLN A 467 -3.11 -4.25 2.50
C GLN A 467 -1.68 -4.18 3.08
N THR A 468 -0.70 -4.10 2.19
CA THR A 468 0.74 -3.84 2.42
C THR A 468 1.19 -2.60 1.62
N SER A 469 2.37 -2.05 1.90
CA SER A 469 2.81 -0.75 1.36
C SER A 469 3.09 -0.74 -0.15
N SER A 470 3.63 -1.84 -0.68
CA SER A 470 3.71 -2.07 -2.14
C SER A 470 2.32 -2.00 -2.75
N GLY A 471 1.36 -2.68 -2.11
CA GLY A 471 -0.01 -2.81 -2.58
C GLY A 471 -0.12 -3.84 -3.70
N ASN A 472 -1.36 -4.13 -4.11
CA ASN A 472 -1.64 -4.95 -5.28
C ASN A 472 -2.45 -4.06 -6.25
N PRO A 473 -2.01 -3.85 -7.51
CA PRO A 473 -2.66 -2.92 -8.43
C PRO A 473 -4.09 -3.33 -8.76
N THR A 474 -4.45 -4.61 -8.62
CA THR A 474 -5.83 -5.09 -8.74
C THR A 474 -6.78 -4.39 -7.75
N PHE A 475 -6.30 -4.03 -6.56
CA PHE A 475 -7.09 -3.33 -5.53
C PHE A 475 -7.42 -1.88 -5.89
N ASN A 476 -6.78 -1.27 -6.90
CA ASN A 476 -7.16 0.08 -7.35
C ASN A 476 -8.61 0.12 -7.87
N ARG A 477 -9.09 -0.95 -8.51
CA ARG A 477 -10.48 -1.06 -8.97
C ARG A 477 -11.50 -1.25 -7.83
N TYR A 478 -11.08 -1.37 -6.58
CA TYR A 478 -11.97 -1.61 -5.43
C TYR A 478 -12.35 -0.32 -4.67
N ALA A 479 -11.81 0.83 -5.08
CA ALA A 479 -12.22 2.15 -4.62
C ALA A 479 -12.45 3.09 -5.81
N ALA A 480 -13.70 3.53 -5.99
CA ALA A 480 -14.12 4.45 -7.04
C ALA A 480 -14.75 5.72 -6.41
N HIS A 481 -14.99 6.77 -7.20
CA HIS A 481 -15.62 7.99 -6.70
C HIS A 481 -16.58 8.64 -7.71
N GLU A 482 -17.54 9.40 -7.19
CA GLU A 482 -18.35 10.37 -7.94
C GLU A 482 -18.31 11.74 -7.27
N ILE A 483 -18.61 12.80 -8.03
CA ILE A 483 -18.77 14.17 -7.54
C ILE A 483 -20.18 14.64 -7.93
N VAL A 484 -20.98 15.02 -6.94
CA VAL A 484 -22.38 15.48 -7.13
C VAL A 484 -22.64 16.60 -6.11
N ASP A 485 -23.12 17.75 -6.58
CA ASP A 485 -23.47 18.92 -5.75
C ASP A 485 -22.34 19.34 -4.77
N ASP A 486 -21.13 19.51 -5.29
CA ASP A 486 -19.88 19.79 -4.56
C ASP A 486 -19.49 18.77 -3.47
N VAL A 487 -20.15 17.61 -3.41
CA VAL A 487 -19.78 16.48 -2.54
C VAL A 487 -19.11 15.38 -3.34
N VAL A 488 -17.86 15.06 -2.99
CA VAL A 488 -17.17 13.86 -3.49
C VAL A 488 -17.49 12.65 -2.63
N ARG A 489 -17.96 11.57 -3.26
CA ARG A 489 -18.30 10.30 -2.61
C ARG A 489 -17.36 9.19 -3.08
N PHE A 490 -16.45 8.77 -2.22
CA PHE A 490 -15.61 7.58 -2.45
C PHE A 490 -16.38 6.33 -2.04
N LYS A 491 -16.65 5.43 -2.99
CA LYS A 491 -17.32 4.15 -2.77
C LYS A 491 -16.28 3.04 -2.75
N ILE A 492 -16.29 2.23 -1.69
CA ILE A 492 -15.34 1.15 -1.46
C ILE A 492 -16.11 -0.18 -1.47
N SER A 493 -15.59 -1.16 -2.18
CA SER A 493 -15.99 -2.57 -2.09
C SER A 493 -14.78 -3.34 -1.56
N ALA A 494 -14.92 -4.13 -0.50
CA ALA A 494 -13.81 -4.93 0.02
C ALA A 494 -13.66 -6.23 -0.79
N PRO A 495 -12.45 -6.61 -1.24
CA PRO A 495 -12.22 -7.86 -1.96
C PRO A 495 -12.43 -9.10 -1.05
N GLU A 496 -11.99 -8.99 0.20
CA GLU A 496 -12.01 -10.07 1.19
C GLU A 496 -12.22 -9.52 2.62
N VAL A 497 -12.32 -10.40 3.60
CA VAL A 497 -12.46 -10.07 5.02
C VAL A 497 -11.09 -9.68 5.60
N GLY A 498 -10.90 -8.42 5.96
CA GLY A 498 -9.60 -7.91 6.42
C GLY A 498 -9.58 -6.42 6.72
N MET A 499 -8.38 -5.91 7.05
CA MET A 499 -8.11 -4.46 7.15
C MET A 499 -7.32 -3.99 5.94
N PHE A 500 -7.78 -2.91 5.31
CA PHE A 500 -7.14 -2.27 4.16
C PHE A 500 -6.87 -0.80 4.46
N GLY A 501 -5.77 -0.28 3.93
CA GLY A 501 -5.56 1.15 3.82
C GLY A 501 -6.19 1.68 2.52
N LEU A 502 -6.96 2.75 2.63
CA LEU A 502 -7.33 3.59 1.49
C LEU A 502 -6.50 4.86 1.55
N ALA A 503 -5.74 5.18 0.51
CA ALA A 503 -5.10 6.47 0.33
C ALA A 503 -5.84 7.29 -0.73
N ILE A 504 -6.11 8.56 -0.42
CA ILE A 504 -6.84 9.51 -1.27
C ILE A 504 -5.89 10.65 -1.65
N PHE A 505 -5.73 10.83 -2.95
CA PHE A 505 -4.86 11.83 -3.55
C PHE A 505 -5.68 12.88 -4.30
N VAL A 506 -5.19 14.11 -4.32
CA VAL A 506 -5.84 15.28 -4.93
C VAL A 506 -4.90 15.92 -5.95
N LYS A 507 -5.47 16.41 -7.06
CA LYS A 507 -4.82 17.30 -8.03
C LYS A 507 -5.72 18.52 -8.24
N GLU A 508 -5.12 19.70 -8.15
CA GLU A 508 -5.76 20.98 -8.49
C GLU A 508 -5.64 21.24 -10.01
N PRO A 509 -6.64 21.85 -10.68
CA PRO A 509 -6.63 21.94 -12.15
C PRO A 509 -5.49 22.78 -12.75
N GLU A 510 -5.09 23.88 -12.11
CA GLU A 510 -4.20 24.90 -12.70
C GLU A 510 -2.78 24.94 -12.08
N THR A 511 -2.56 24.30 -10.93
CA THR A 511 -1.39 24.58 -10.06
C THR A 511 -0.40 23.42 -9.91
N SER A 512 -0.76 22.19 -10.28
CA SER A 512 0.07 20.99 -10.07
C SER A 512 -0.23 19.91 -11.10
N GLU A 513 0.75 19.48 -11.88
CA GLU A 513 0.59 18.30 -12.74
C GLU A 513 0.42 17.01 -11.92
N GLN A 514 1.01 16.97 -10.73
CA GLN A 514 1.10 15.80 -9.86
C GLN A 514 -0.02 15.72 -8.82
N PHE A 515 -0.47 14.50 -8.54
CA PHE A 515 -1.39 14.18 -7.45
C PHE A 515 -0.65 14.15 -6.10
N ARG A 516 -1.19 14.80 -5.06
CA ARG A 516 -0.66 14.83 -3.70
C ARG A 516 -1.52 14.01 -2.75
N LEU A 517 -0.92 13.31 -1.79
CA LEU A 517 -1.64 12.59 -0.74
C LEU A 517 -2.28 13.59 0.23
N VAL A 518 -3.60 13.49 0.43
CA VAL A 518 -4.34 14.45 1.28
C VAL A 518 -5.04 13.76 2.47
N CYS A 519 -5.44 12.49 2.33
CA CYS A 519 -6.04 11.72 3.42
C CYS A 519 -5.80 10.21 3.27
N SER A 520 -5.87 9.45 4.36
CA SER A 520 -5.98 7.99 4.31
C SER A 520 -6.88 7.43 5.42
N TYR A 521 -7.48 6.25 5.19
CA TYR A 521 -8.39 5.57 6.13
C TYR A 521 -8.06 4.09 6.27
N ILE A 522 -8.32 3.54 7.45
CA ILE A 522 -8.32 2.10 7.71
C ILE A 522 -9.74 1.58 7.47
N ILE A 523 -9.93 0.89 6.36
CA ILE A 523 -11.16 0.20 5.99
C ILE A 523 -11.18 -1.15 6.72
N SER A 524 -12.17 -1.38 7.58
CA SER A 524 -12.36 -2.66 8.29
C SER A 524 -13.50 -3.46 7.66
N ALA A 525 -13.19 -4.60 7.04
CA ALA A 525 -14.18 -5.49 6.43
C ALA A 525 -14.30 -6.78 7.24
N GLU A 526 -15.30 -6.85 8.13
CA GLU A 526 -15.59 -8.04 8.95
C GLU A 526 -16.41 -9.11 8.20
N GLN A 527 -17.08 -8.72 7.12
CA GLN A 527 -17.99 -9.55 6.33
C GLN A 527 -17.63 -9.46 4.86
N ARG A 528 -17.65 -10.59 4.13
CA ARG A 528 -17.44 -10.62 2.68
C ARG A 528 -18.58 -9.87 1.98
N ALA A 529 -18.28 -9.18 0.89
CA ALA A 529 -19.31 -8.61 0.04
C ALA A 529 -20.12 -9.71 -0.66
N VAL A 530 -21.43 -9.50 -0.78
CA VAL A 530 -22.35 -10.38 -1.56
C VAL A 530 -21.89 -10.49 -3.01
N ASP A 531 -21.44 -9.36 -3.54
CA ASP A 531 -20.72 -9.24 -4.81
C ASP A 531 -19.37 -8.57 -4.49
N PRO A 532 -18.26 -9.33 -4.46
CA PRO A 532 -16.92 -8.82 -4.25
C PRO A 532 -16.22 -8.41 -5.56
N SER A 533 -16.93 -8.26 -6.69
CA SER A 533 -16.25 -7.84 -7.93
C SER A 533 -15.68 -6.41 -7.82
N PRO A 534 -14.57 -6.11 -8.51
CA PRO A 534 -14.07 -4.75 -8.66
C PRO A 534 -15.09 -3.83 -9.36
N PHE A 535 -14.92 -2.52 -9.24
CA PHE A 535 -15.59 -1.56 -10.12
C PHE A 535 -14.97 -1.63 -11.54
N PRO A 536 -15.75 -1.39 -12.61
CA PRO A 536 -15.25 -1.34 -13.98
C PRO A 536 -14.16 -0.28 -14.20
N THR A 537 -13.32 -0.46 -15.23
CA THR A 537 -12.13 0.38 -15.45
C THR A 537 -12.48 1.75 -16.06
N VAL A 538 -12.28 2.80 -15.27
CA VAL A 538 -12.42 4.22 -15.64
C VAL A 538 -11.18 5.04 -15.20
N GLY A 539 -10.94 6.16 -15.88
CA GLY A 539 -9.83 7.06 -15.56
C GLY A 539 -9.87 7.57 -14.11
N ASN A 540 -8.77 7.37 -13.37
CA ASN A 540 -8.62 7.70 -11.94
C ASN A 540 -9.69 7.13 -10.99
N GLY A 541 -10.54 6.20 -11.43
CA GLY A 541 -11.68 5.72 -10.65
C GLY A 541 -12.87 6.69 -10.60
N LEU A 542 -12.94 7.69 -11.50
CA LEU A 542 -14.04 8.66 -11.57
C LEU A 542 -15.24 8.11 -12.36
N PHE A 543 -16.40 8.07 -11.72
CA PHE A 543 -17.71 7.96 -12.36
C PHE A 543 -18.47 9.27 -12.17
N GLY A 544 -19.16 9.75 -13.20
CA GLY A 544 -19.81 11.05 -13.25
C GLY A 544 -19.38 11.88 -14.47
N PRO A 545 -19.68 13.19 -14.48
CA PRO A 545 -19.30 14.09 -15.56
C PRO A 545 -17.78 14.35 -15.57
N VAL A 546 -17.18 14.33 -16.76
CA VAL A 546 -15.77 14.67 -16.96
C VAL A 546 -15.66 16.20 -17.11
N GLN A 547 -15.19 16.86 -16.05
CA GLN A 547 -15.05 18.31 -16.02
C GLN A 547 -13.70 18.80 -16.56
N PRO A 548 -13.62 20.01 -17.14
CA PRO A 548 -14.72 20.95 -17.39
C PRO A 548 -15.55 20.62 -18.65
N LEU A 549 -15.14 19.62 -19.43
CA LEU A 549 -15.64 19.35 -20.78
C LEU A 549 -17.17 19.17 -20.85
N PHE A 550 -17.75 18.41 -19.91
CA PHE A 550 -19.19 18.19 -19.83
C PHE A 550 -20.00 19.50 -19.76
N VAL A 551 -19.54 20.46 -18.94
CA VAL A 551 -20.19 21.79 -18.80
C VAL A 551 -19.89 22.70 -20.00
N VAL A 552 -18.68 22.63 -20.56
CA VAL A 552 -18.25 23.41 -21.74
C VAL A 552 -19.09 23.05 -22.98
N LEU A 553 -19.29 21.77 -23.26
CA LEU A 553 -20.17 21.28 -24.32
C LEU A 553 -21.67 21.55 -24.04
N GLY A 554 -22.01 22.01 -22.83
CA GLY A 554 -23.36 22.35 -22.46
C GLY A 554 -24.25 21.13 -22.21
N LEU A 555 -23.68 20.05 -21.69
CA LEU A 555 -24.40 18.85 -21.29
C LEU A 555 -25.00 19.01 -19.88
N SER A 556 -26.08 18.30 -19.60
CA SER A 556 -26.69 18.19 -18.27
C SER A 556 -27.49 16.90 -18.13
N THR A 557 -27.35 16.16 -17.03
CA THR A 557 -28.11 14.92 -16.82
C THR A 557 -29.61 15.21 -16.60
N LYS A 558 -30.48 14.35 -17.16
CA LYS A 558 -31.95 14.46 -17.07
C LYS A 558 -32.62 13.35 -16.27
N SER A 559 -32.18 12.09 -16.41
CA SER A 559 -32.78 10.97 -15.66
C SER A 559 -31.98 10.56 -14.41
N HIS A 560 -30.65 10.62 -14.44
CA HIS A 560 -29.79 10.16 -13.34
C HIS A 560 -28.68 11.17 -13.01
N HIS A 561 -28.74 11.74 -11.80
CA HIS A 561 -27.70 12.63 -11.25
C HIS A 561 -26.58 11.87 -10.51
N SER A 562 -26.91 10.71 -9.92
CA SER A 562 -25.91 9.74 -9.44
C SER A 562 -25.23 9.07 -10.63
N ALA A 563 -23.90 8.91 -10.59
CA ALA A 563 -23.17 8.14 -11.58
C ALA A 563 -23.27 6.63 -11.36
N PHE A 564 -23.60 6.22 -10.13
CA PHE A 564 -23.88 4.83 -9.78
C PHE A 564 -25.38 4.57 -9.87
N ILE A 565 -25.78 3.66 -10.75
CA ILE A 565 -27.18 3.25 -10.95
C ILE A 565 -27.33 1.80 -10.49
N ALA A 566 -28.35 1.52 -9.69
CA ALA A 566 -28.70 0.15 -9.33
C ALA A 566 -29.92 -0.27 -10.16
N CYS A 567 -29.78 -1.32 -10.95
CA CYS A 567 -30.82 -1.83 -11.83
C CYS A 567 -31.31 -3.20 -11.34
N ASP A 568 -32.62 -3.30 -11.11
CA ASP A 568 -33.32 -4.52 -10.68
C ASP A 568 -34.27 -5.05 -11.77
N THR A 569 -34.30 -4.38 -12.93
CA THR A 569 -35.17 -4.65 -14.09
C THR A 569 -34.40 -5.00 -15.35
N GLY A 570 -33.06 -5.10 -15.26
CA GLY A 570 -32.13 -5.30 -16.38
C GLY A 570 -32.12 -4.24 -17.50
N GLU A 571 -33.02 -3.26 -17.50
CA GLU A 571 -33.01 -2.10 -18.40
C GLU A 571 -32.83 -0.76 -17.67
N VAL A 572 -32.15 0.21 -18.31
CA VAL A 572 -31.96 1.57 -17.79
C VAL A 572 -32.13 2.64 -18.88
N ASP A 573 -32.96 3.65 -18.64
CA ASP A 573 -33.18 4.81 -19.53
C ASP A 573 -32.34 6.03 -19.06
N ILE A 574 -31.19 6.24 -19.72
CA ILE A 574 -30.23 7.31 -19.42
C ILE A 574 -30.45 8.47 -20.40
N ARG A 575 -30.70 9.67 -19.87
CA ARG A 575 -31.02 10.87 -20.66
C ARG A 575 -30.10 12.02 -20.31
N ILE A 576 -29.50 12.63 -21.34
CA ILE A 576 -28.65 13.82 -21.23
C ILE A 576 -29.26 14.93 -22.10
N SER A 577 -29.49 16.12 -21.54
CA SER A 577 -29.82 17.29 -22.34
C SER A 577 -28.56 17.99 -22.86
N MET A 578 -28.66 18.60 -24.03
CA MET A 578 -27.58 19.29 -24.73
C MET A 578 -28.05 20.70 -25.11
N LYS A 579 -27.21 21.73 -24.93
CA LYS A 579 -27.55 23.11 -25.35
C LYS A 579 -27.64 23.27 -26.88
N GLN A 580 -26.87 22.46 -27.61
CA GLN A 580 -26.79 22.38 -29.07
C GLN A 580 -26.73 20.91 -29.50
N VAL A 581 -26.88 20.63 -30.80
CA VAL A 581 -26.57 19.30 -31.33
C VAL A 581 -25.06 19.08 -31.28
N LEU A 582 -24.66 17.89 -30.86
CA LEU A 582 -23.27 17.43 -30.75
C LEU A 582 -23.15 16.10 -31.50
N ASP A 583 -21.94 15.68 -31.85
CA ASP A 583 -21.70 14.26 -32.09
C ASP A 583 -21.53 13.56 -30.74
N VAL A 584 -22.07 12.35 -30.60
CA VAL A 584 -22.21 11.65 -29.31
C VAL A 584 -22.07 10.15 -29.51
N ALA A 585 -20.98 9.54 -29.05
CA ALA A 585 -20.75 8.10 -29.03
C ALA A 585 -20.85 7.50 -27.61
N HIS A 586 -20.79 6.17 -27.50
CA HIS A 586 -20.93 5.47 -26.23
C HIS A 586 -20.25 4.10 -26.24
N ASP A 587 -19.79 3.64 -25.06
CA ASP A 587 -19.44 2.24 -24.81
C ASP A 587 -20.38 1.67 -23.75
N LEU A 588 -20.78 0.40 -23.89
CA LEU A 588 -21.25 -0.43 -22.78
C LEU A 588 -20.27 -1.58 -22.59
N ILE A 589 -19.67 -1.69 -21.40
CA ILE A 589 -18.72 -2.76 -21.07
C ILE A 589 -19.12 -3.41 -19.75
N TRP A 590 -19.36 -4.72 -19.77
CA TRP A 590 -19.47 -5.53 -18.55
C TRP A 590 -18.06 -5.99 -18.14
N GLU A 591 -17.69 -5.82 -16.87
CA GLU A 591 -16.31 -6.04 -16.42
C GLU A 591 -16.26 -6.57 -14.97
N ASN A 592 -15.55 -7.68 -14.74
CA ASN A 592 -15.36 -8.26 -13.41
C ASN A 592 -13.86 -8.50 -13.08
N SER A 593 -13.56 -9.49 -12.23
CA SER A 593 -12.19 -9.91 -11.87
C SER A 593 -11.41 -10.56 -13.02
N GLU A 594 -12.09 -11.25 -13.93
CA GLU A 594 -11.50 -12.22 -14.89
C GLU A 594 -11.85 -11.92 -16.35
N LYS A 595 -13.06 -11.44 -16.62
CA LYS A 595 -13.63 -11.24 -17.95
C LYS A 595 -14.05 -9.77 -18.14
N LYS A 596 -13.96 -9.33 -19.39
CA LYS A 596 -14.41 -8.02 -19.87
C LYS A 596 -15.10 -8.22 -21.21
N LEU A 597 -16.34 -7.74 -21.35
CA LEU A 597 -17.17 -7.90 -22.53
C LEU A 597 -17.64 -6.54 -23.05
N ASP A 598 -17.43 -6.31 -24.34
CA ASP A 598 -18.00 -5.20 -25.11
C ASP A 598 -19.43 -5.55 -25.53
N LEU A 599 -20.37 -4.63 -25.27
CA LEU A 599 -21.81 -4.83 -25.40
C LEU A 599 -22.50 -3.60 -26.06
N GLU A 600 -21.82 -2.87 -26.96
CA GLU A 600 -22.38 -1.70 -27.68
C GLU A 600 -23.80 -1.98 -28.25
N ILE A 601 -24.01 -3.17 -28.84
CA ILE A 601 -25.30 -3.58 -29.44
C ILE A 601 -26.47 -3.75 -28.45
N PHE A 602 -26.21 -3.69 -27.14
CA PHE A 602 -27.24 -3.68 -26.10
C PHE A 602 -27.67 -2.25 -25.69
N VAL A 603 -27.26 -1.22 -26.45
CA VAL A 603 -27.66 0.17 -26.24
C VAL A 603 -28.41 0.74 -27.44
N TYR A 604 -29.63 1.22 -27.19
CA TYR A 604 -30.40 2.02 -28.12
C TYR A 604 -30.09 3.52 -27.87
N ARG A 605 -29.38 4.16 -28.80
CA ARG A 605 -29.07 5.61 -28.79
C ARG A 605 -29.98 6.37 -29.76
N GLU A 606 -30.78 7.31 -29.26
CA GLU A 606 -31.65 8.22 -30.04
C GLU A 606 -31.32 9.69 -29.73
N ILE A 607 -31.24 10.55 -30.75
CA ILE A 607 -31.01 12.01 -30.58
C ILE A 607 -32.28 12.78 -30.97
N LEU A 608 -32.84 13.50 -29.99
CA LEU A 608 -34.07 14.29 -30.08
C LEU A 608 -33.77 15.79 -29.89
N ASP A 609 -33.14 16.41 -30.91
CA ASP A 609 -32.74 17.83 -31.05
C ASP A 609 -31.87 18.46 -29.92
N ARG A 610 -32.30 18.38 -28.65
CA ARG A 610 -31.61 18.91 -27.45
C ARG A 610 -31.56 17.90 -26.29
N GLU A 611 -31.80 16.64 -26.59
CA GLU A 611 -31.73 15.50 -25.68
C GLU A 611 -31.16 14.30 -26.43
N VAL A 612 -30.27 13.56 -25.80
CA VAL A 612 -29.88 12.22 -26.23
C VAL A 612 -30.39 11.22 -25.19
N ARG A 613 -31.05 10.17 -25.68
CA ARG A 613 -31.62 9.07 -24.91
C ARG A 613 -30.82 7.81 -25.20
N PHE A 614 -30.43 7.11 -24.15
CA PHE A 614 -29.82 5.79 -24.19
C PHE A 614 -30.71 4.82 -23.40
N LEU A 615 -31.33 3.85 -24.07
CA LEU A 615 -31.95 2.71 -23.40
C LEU A 615 -30.95 1.56 -23.40
N VAL A 616 -30.54 1.12 -22.22
CA VAL A 616 -29.42 0.20 -21.99
C VAL A 616 -29.95 -1.12 -21.44
N ARG A 617 -29.72 -2.22 -22.16
CA ARG A 617 -30.02 -3.60 -21.73
C ARG A 617 -28.81 -4.22 -21.03
N LEU A 618 -29.05 -4.97 -19.97
CA LEU A 618 -28.03 -5.55 -19.08
C LEU A 618 -28.18 -7.09 -19.05
N PRO A 619 -27.68 -7.82 -20.07
CA PRO A 619 -27.92 -9.27 -20.23
C PRO A 619 -27.23 -10.17 -19.18
N ARG A 620 -26.47 -9.61 -18.22
CA ARG A 620 -25.74 -10.38 -17.20
C ARG A 620 -25.78 -9.65 -15.84
N PHE A 621 -25.83 -10.43 -14.77
CA PHE A 621 -25.62 -9.92 -13.40
C PHE A 621 -24.25 -9.24 -13.26
N GLY A 622 -24.14 -8.21 -12.42
CA GLY A 622 -22.86 -7.60 -12.03
C GLY A 622 -22.72 -6.13 -12.42
N LYS A 623 -21.50 -5.70 -12.76
CA LYS A 623 -21.15 -4.29 -12.94
C LYS A 623 -20.79 -3.95 -14.39
N TYR A 624 -21.35 -2.83 -14.84
CA TYR A 624 -21.16 -2.27 -16.17
C TYR A 624 -20.54 -0.88 -16.10
N ARG A 625 -19.56 -0.61 -16.97
CA ARG A 625 -19.18 0.74 -17.38
C ARG A 625 -20.10 1.14 -18.52
N PHE A 626 -20.80 2.25 -18.38
CA PHE A 626 -21.45 2.92 -19.50
C PHE A 626 -20.80 4.29 -19.70
N THR A 627 -19.98 4.42 -20.73
CA THR A 627 -19.23 5.65 -21.03
C THR A 627 -19.92 6.39 -22.15
N ILE A 628 -20.08 7.70 -22.00
CA ILE A 628 -20.56 8.61 -23.05
C ILE A 628 -19.37 9.45 -23.52
N TYR A 629 -19.23 9.60 -24.83
CA TYR A 629 -18.26 10.45 -25.50
C TYR A 629 -19.01 11.50 -26.32
N ALA A 630 -18.56 12.75 -26.37
CA ALA A 630 -19.22 13.78 -27.18
C ALA A 630 -18.31 14.96 -27.51
N ASP A 631 -18.55 15.61 -28.65
CA ASP A 631 -17.87 16.84 -29.08
C ASP A 631 -18.71 17.62 -30.12
N GLY A 632 -18.19 18.73 -30.65
CA GLY A 632 -18.78 19.46 -31.77
C GLY A 632 -18.96 18.60 -33.03
N LEU A 633 -19.93 18.96 -33.86
CA LEU A 633 -20.16 18.35 -35.18
C LEU A 633 -19.01 18.64 -36.18
N ASP A 634 -18.05 19.47 -35.78
CA ASP A 634 -16.86 19.93 -36.49
C ASP A 634 -15.54 19.34 -35.94
N HIS A 635 -15.59 18.39 -35.01
CA HIS A 635 -14.40 17.73 -34.47
C HIS A 635 -13.67 16.87 -35.52
N GLU A 636 -12.35 16.73 -35.38
CA GLU A 636 -11.52 15.80 -36.16
C GLU A 636 -10.73 14.87 -35.23
N GLY A 637 -11.17 13.60 -35.09
CA GLY A 637 -10.46 12.58 -34.29
C GLY A 637 -11.39 11.62 -33.56
N ASP A 638 -10.88 10.99 -32.50
CA ASP A 638 -11.68 10.18 -31.58
C ASP A 638 -12.45 11.08 -30.61
N LEU A 639 -13.73 10.78 -30.36
CA LEU A 639 -14.56 11.56 -29.44
C LEU A 639 -14.05 11.46 -27.97
N PRO A 640 -13.93 12.58 -27.24
CA PRO A 640 -13.48 12.58 -25.85
C PRO A 640 -14.57 12.10 -24.88
N SER A 641 -14.17 11.43 -23.80
CA SER A 641 -15.11 10.94 -22.78
C SER A 641 -15.67 12.12 -21.96
N VAL A 642 -17.00 12.22 -21.91
CA VAL A 642 -17.72 13.31 -21.22
C VAL A 642 -18.48 12.85 -19.98
N TYR A 643 -18.83 11.57 -19.88
CA TYR A 643 -19.49 11.00 -18.70
C TYR A 643 -19.19 9.51 -18.54
N ASN A 644 -19.09 9.02 -17.30
CA ASN A 644 -18.93 7.60 -17.00
C ASN A 644 -19.94 7.14 -15.93
N TYR A 645 -20.84 6.23 -16.27
CA TYR A 645 -21.76 5.59 -15.32
C TYR A 645 -21.24 4.22 -14.87
N CYS A 646 -21.52 3.86 -13.61
CA CYS A 646 -21.38 2.51 -13.08
C CYS A 646 -22.77 1.92 -12.85
N ILE A 647 -23.22 1.03 -13.74
CA ILE A 647 -24.54 0.40 -13.64
C ILE A 647 -24.37 -0.98 -12.99
N VAL A 648 -25.16 -1.27 -11.95
CA VAL A 648 -25.11 -2.51 -11.19
C VAL A 648 -26.41 -3.27 -11.44
N CYS A 649 -26.37 -4.30 -12.28
CA CYS A 649 -27.49 -5.21 -12.51
C CYS A 649 -27.54 -6.24 -11.37
N LYS A 650 -28.68 -6.34 -10.66
CA LYS A 650 -28.85 -7.30 -9.55
C LYS A 650 -29.64 -8.57 -9.93
N ASP A 651 -30.29 -8.59 -11.09
CA ASP A 651 -31.23 -9.64 -11.48
C ASP A 651 -30.71 -10.49 -12.66
N ARG A 652 -31.33 -11.67 -12.86
CA ARG A 652 -31.12 -12.60 -13.98
C ARG A 652 -32.24 -12.55 -15.04
N THR A 653 -33.36 -11.87 -14.79
CA THR A 653 -34.61 -12.08 -15.56
C THR A 653 -34.66 -11.45 -16.97
N THR A 654 -33.78 -10.51 -17.33
CA THR A 654 -33.85 -9.84 -18.65
C THR A 654 -33.40 -10.72 -19.80
N ARG A 655 -34.39 -11.39 -20.41
CA ARG A 655 -34.29 -12.19 -21.64
C ARG A 655 -34.32 -11.37 -22.93
N GLU A 656 -34.29 -10.04 -22.86
CA GLU A 656 -34.34 -9.18 -24.05
C GLU A 656 -32.97 -9.09 -24.74
N GLY A 657 -32.91 -9.58 -25.97
CA GLY A 657 -31.70 -9.58 -26.80
C GLY A 657 -31.22 -8.19 -27.25
N PRO A 658 -30.07 -8.15 -27.96
CA PRO A 658 -29.50 -6.91 -28.46
C PRO A 658 -30.42 -6.23 -29.48
N PHE A 659 -30.30 -4.90 -29.56
CA PHE A 659 -31.01 -4.10 -30.56
C PHE A 659 -30.49 -4.43 -31.96
N PRO A 660 -31.31 -4.28 -33.02
CA PRO A 660 -30.85 -4.51 -34.37
C PRO A 660 -29.68 -3.59 -34.75
N PRO A 661 -28.64 -4.08 -35.44
CA PRO A 661 -27.55 -3.23 -35.92
C PRO A 661 -28.04 -2.27 -37.03
N VAL A 662 -27.51 -1.04 -37.03
CA VAL A 662 -27.78 0.03 -38.01
C VAL A 662 -26.54 0.87 -38.31
N SER A 663 -26.49 1.50 -39.49
CA SER A 663 -25.37 2.29 -40.00
C SER A 663 -24.94 3.44 -39.08
N GLY A 664 -23.82 3.22 -38.38
CA GLY A 664 -23.25 4.15 -37.40
C GLY A 664 -23.96 4.14 -36.04
N THR A 665 -24.59 3.02 -35.69
CA THR A 665 -25.13 2.65 -34.35
C THR A 665 -26.06 3.68 -33.70
N GLN A 666 -26.73 4.51 -34.51
CA GLN A 666 -27.61 5.59 -34.05
C GLN A 666 -29.02 5.39 -34.62
N TRP A 667 -30.02 5.51 -33.74
CA TRP A 667 -31.43 5.62 -34.07
C TRP A 667 -31.88 7.08 -34.13
N GLY A 668 -32.96 7.33 -34.88
CA GLY A 668 -33.52 8.68 -35.04
C GLY A 668 -32.79 9.46 -36.13
N ARG A 669 -32.87 10.79 -36.04
CA ARG A 669 -32.34 11.71 -37.05
C ARG A 669 -30.80 11.68 -37.05
N ARG A 670 -30.19 11.33 -38.17
CA ARG A 670 -28.73 11.27 -38.32
C ARG A 670 -28.17 12.66 -38.66
N PHE A 671 -27.37 13.19 -37.75
CA PHE A 671 -26.66 14.47 -37.93
C PHE A 671 -25.26 14.22 -38.50
N PRO A 672 -24.67 15.17 -39.25
CA PRO A 672 -25.26 16.42 -39.73
C PRO A 672 -26.22 16.24 -40.93
N ALA A 673 -26.23 15.07 -41.59
CA ALA A 673 -26.87 14.85 -42.89
C ALA A 673 -28.37 15.25 -42.95
N ALA A 674 -29.18 14.90 -41.95
CA ALA A 674 -30.60 15.25 -41.89
C ALA A 674 -30.84 16.76 -41.72
N GLN A 675 -29.89 17.47 -41.10
CA GLN A 675 -29.95 18.92 -40.93
C GLN A 675 -29.50 19.65 -42.20
N GLU A 676 -28.42 19.20 -42.85
CA GLU A 676 -27.95 19.77 -44.13
C GLU A 676 -28.98 19.60 -45.26
N LEU A 677 -29.62 18.43 -45.35
CA LEU A 677 -30.67 18.14 -46.34
C LEU A 677 -32.05 18.68 -45.92
N LEU A 678 -32.15 19.31 -44.74
CA LEU A 678 -33.38 19.89 -44.17
C LEU A 678 -34.53 18.87 -44.10
N VAL A 679 -34.22 17.62 -43.77
CA VAL A 679 -35.17 16.50 -43.67
C VAL A 679 -35.67 16.35 -42.22
N VAL A 680 -37.00 16.34 -42.05
CA VAL A 680 -37.69 16.11 -40.78
C VAL A 680 -38.74 14.99 -40.89
N PRO A 681 -38.84 14.08 -39.91
CA PRO A 681 -39.98 13.18 -39.80
C PRO A 681 -41.23 13.96 -39.38
N LYS A 682 -42.38 13.64 -39.99
CA LYS A 682 -43.64 14.39 -39.83
C LYS A 682 -44.79 13.57 -39.25
N SER A 683 -44.81 12.25 -39.43
CA SER A 683 -45.75 11.36 -38.74
C SER A 683 -45.17 10.77 -37.45
N HIS A 684 -43.99 10.15 -37.53
CA HIS A 684 -43.33 9.47 -36.42
C HIS A 684 -41.98 10.14 -36.10
N PRO A 685 -41.94 11.13 -35.18
CA PRO A 685 -40.70 11.86 -34.89
C PRO A 685 -39.73 11.13 -33.95
N LYS A 686 -40.19 10.07 -33.28
CA LYS A 686 -39.34 9.11 -32.56
C LYS A 686 -38.91 7.99 -33.50
N SER A 687 -37.76 7.38 -33.23
CA SER A 687 -37.29 6.21 -33.98
C SER A 687 -37.85 4.88 -33.49
N ASP A 688 -38.42 4.80 -32.30
CA ASP A 688 -39.00 3.59 -31.72
C ASP A 688 -40.51 3.51 -32.02
N ILE A 689 -40.97 2.44 -32.69
CA ILE A 689 -42.34 2.30 -33.17
C ILE A 689 -42.89 0.87 -32.97
N ASP A 690 -43.85 0.71 -32.07
CA ASP A 690 -44.71 -0.47 -32.00
C ASP A 690 -45.78 -0.45 -33.10
N VAL A 691 -46.02 -1.58 -33.75
CA VAL A 691 -47.02 -1.70 -34.84
C VAL A 691 -47.70 -3.07 -34.88
N ALA A 692 -48.95 -3.11 -35.36
CA ALA A 692 -49.72 -4.34 -35.50
C ALA A 692 -49.41 -5.10 -36.80
N GLU A 693 -49.57 -4.47 -37.98
CA GLU A 693 -49.47 -5.16 -39.29
C GLU A 693 -48.74 -4.36 -40.39
N ALA A 694 -48.87 -3.02 -40.38
CA ALA A 694 -48.39 -2.13 -41.45
C ALA A 694 -48.13 -0.72 -40.93
N LEU A 695 -47.16 -0.02 -41.52
CA LEU A 695 -46.67 1.29 -41.05
C LEU A 695 -46.43 2.27 -42.22
N ASP A 696 -46.96 3.49 -42.09
CA ASP A 696 -46.74 4.61 -42.99
C ASP A 696 -45.91 5.71 -42.30
N ILE A 697 -44.70 5.98 -42.80
CA ILE A 697 -43.81 7.05 -42.32
C ILE A 697 -43.79 8.19 -43.34
N GLU A 698 -44.26 9.36 -42.92
CA GLU A 698 -44.18 10.60 -43.69
C GLU A 698 -42.96 11.42 -43.27
N MET A 699 -42.07 11.68 -44.23
CA MET A 699 -40.94 12.61 -44.14
C MET A 699 -41.26 13.88 -44.92
N GLN A 700 -40.76 15.02 -44.44
CA GLN A 700 -40.86 16.32 -45.10
C GLN A 700 -39.45 16.92 -45.23
N SER A 701 -39.18 17.60 -46.33
CA SER A 701 -38.01 18.43 -46.53
C SER A 701 -38.40 19.84 -47.00
N GLU A 702 -37.49 20.80 -46.85
CA GLU A 702 -37.65 22.15 -47.42
C GLU A 702 -37.27 22.19 -48.92
N ASN A 703 -36.25 21.42 -49.31
CA ASN A 703 -35.78 21.30 -50.69
C ASN A 703 -36.17 19.95 -51.31
N PRO A 704 -36.31 19.86 -52.63
CA PRO A 704 -36.45 18.58 -53.34
C PRO A 704 -35.25 17.66 -53.08
N VAL A 705 -35.50 16.49 -52.49
CA VAL A 705 -34.50 15.44 -52.26
C VAL A 705 -35.02 14.10 -52.74
N ASP A 706 -34.12 13.24 -53.21
CA ASP A 706 -34.41 11.86 -53.55
C ASP A 706 -34.15 10.94 -52.35
N PHE A 707 -34.84 9.81 -52.26
CA PHE A 707 -34.81 8.91 -51.10
C PHE A 707 -34.55 7.45 -51.51
N LYS A 708 -33.58 6.79 -50.86
CA LYS A 708 -33.47 5.32 -50.83
C LYS A 708 -33.83 4.84 -49.41
N CYS A 709 -34.56 3.74 -49.31
CA CYS A 709 -35.04 3.18 -48.05
C CYS A 709 -34.63 1.71 -47.99
N CYS A 710 -34.03 1.24 -46.90
CA CYS A 710 -33.63 -0.15 -46.72
C CYS A 710 -34.32 -0.74 -45.48
N LEU A 711 -35.06 -1.84 -45.64
CA LEU A 711 -35.74 -2.52 -44.53
C LEU A 711 -35.12 -3.90 -44.29
N TYR A 712 -34.81 -4.21 -43.03
CA TYR A 712 -34.23 -5.48 -42.60
C TYR A 712 -35.08 -6.13 -41.51
N VAL A 713 -35.18 -7.47 -41.52
CA VAL A 713 -35.72 -8.26 -40.40
C VAL A 713 -34.58 -8.62 -39.44
N TRP A 714 -34.80 -8.43 -38.15
CA TRP A 714 -33.85 -8.86 -37.11
C TRP A 714 -34.41 -10.02 -36.29
N LYS A 715 -33.66 -11.12 -36.30
CA LYS A 715 -33.78 -12.25 -35.39
C LYS A 715 -32.44 -12.33 -34.65
N ALA A 716 -32.45 -12.46 -33.32
CA ALA A 716 -31.20 -12.55 -32.56
C ALA A 716 -30.34 -13.73 -33.08
N GLY A 717 -29.03 -13.52 -33.21
CA GLY A 717 -28.08 -14.50 -33.75
C GLY A 717 -28.00 -14.60 -35.28
N ILE A 718 -29.00 -14.11 -36.03
CA ILE A 718 -29.09 -14.32 -37.48
C ILE A 718 -28.70 -13.03 -38.24
N LYS A 719 -27.95 -13.17 -39.35
CA LYS A 719 -27.62 -12.05 -40.24
C LYS A 719 -28.92 -11.37 -40.74
N PRO A 720 -29.00 -10.02 -40.80
CA PRO A 720 -30.25 -9.33 -41.12
C PRO A 720 -30.81 -9.75 -42.49
N GLU A 721 -32.06 -10.22 -42.52
CA GLU A 721 -32.72 -10.62 -43.76
C GLU A 721 -33.28 -9.39 -44.48
N TYR A 722 -32.91 -9.17 -45.74
CA TYR A 722 -33.40 -8.03 -46.54
C TYR A 722 -34.90 -8.16 -46.81
N ALA A 723 -35.70 -7.25 -46.25
CA ALA A 723 -37.16 -7.22 -46.37
C ALA A 723 -37.64 -6.28 -47.49
N GLN A 724 -36.78 -5.96 -48.46
CA GLN A 724 -36.98 -4.87 -49.42
C GLN A 724 -38.27 -4.97 -50.24
N GLN A 725 -38.73 -6.19 -50.53
CA GLN A 725 -39.99 -6.46 -51.23
C GLN A 725 -41.26 -6.02 -50.46
N PHE A 726 -41.15 -5.74 -49.16
CA PHE A 726 -42.24 -5.34 -48.27
C PHE A 726 -42.24 -3.84 -47.90
N ILE A 727 -41.35 -3.05 -48.51
CA ILE A 727 -41.27 -1.60 -48.36
C ILE A 727 -41.39 -0.93 -49.74
N LYS A 728 -41.99 0.26 -49.77
CA LYS A 728 -41.99 1.17 -50.92
C LYS A 728 -42.02 2.60 -50.41
N HIS A 729 -41.53 3.55 -51.21
CA HIS A 729 -41.70 4.97 -50.91
C HIS A 729 -42.38 5.69 -52.10
N GLN A 730 -43.00 6.83 -51.82
CA GLN A 730 -43.59 7.72 -52.82
C GLN A 730 -43.27 9.17 -52.48
N THR A 731 -42.40 9.78 -53.29
CA THR A 731 -42.10 11.20 -53.22
C THR A 731 -43.21 12.00 -53.92
N LYS A 732 -43.70 13.03 -53.24
CA LYS A 732 -44.86 13.86 -53.58
C LYS A 732 -44.48 15.34 -53.45
N ASP A 733 -45.43 16.22 -53.75
CA ASP A 733 -45.33 17.67 -53.50
C ASP A 733 -44.01 18.28 -54.02
N GLY A 734 -43.65 17.93 -55.27
CA GLY A 734 -42.48 18.47 -55.99
C GLY A 734 -41.11 17.95 -55.53
N GLY A 735 -41.06 16.89 -54.73
CA GLY A 735 -39.80 16.37 -54.14
C GLY A 735 -39.64 16.70 -52.65
N THR A 736 -40.60 17.43 -52.06
CA THR A 736 -40.49 17.95 -50.69
C THR A 736 -41.13 17.06 -49.62
N ARG A 737 -41.85 16.00 -50.00
CA ARG A 737 -42.60 15.14 -49.08
C ARG A 737 -42.55 13.68 -49.52
N THR A 738 -42.09 12.79 -48.66
CA THR A 738 -41.95 11.37 -48.97
C THR A 738 -42.79 10.54 -48.02
N VAL A 739 -43.63 9.65 -48.55
CA VAL A 739 -44.37 8.68 -47.75
C VAL A 739 -43.79 7.29 -48.00
N VAL A 740 -43.19 6.71 -46.97
CA VAL A 740 -42.68 5.34 -46.93
C VAL A 740 -43.77 4.44 -46.37
N GLN A 741 -44.18 3.41 -47.09
CA GLN A 741 -45.21 2.45 -46.68
C GLN A 741 -44.59 1.06 -46.52
N MET A 742 -44.94 0.37 -45.43
CA MET A 742 -44.39 -0.94 -45.06
C MET A 742 -45.49 -1.90 -44.60
N THR A 743 -45.29 -3.19 -44.85
CA THR A 743 -46.09 -4.30 -44.31
C THR A 743 -45.15 -5.34 -43.71
N PHE A 744 -45.49 -5.94 -42.58
CA PHE A 744 -44.57 -6.85 -41.89
C PHE A 744 -45.00 -8.32 -42.11
N PRO A 745 -44.19 -9.17 -42.77
CA PRO A 745 -44.57 -10.54 -43.10
C PRO A 745 -44.61 -11.47 -41.87
N GLN A 746 -43.95 -11.10 -40.78
CA GLN A 746 -43.90 -11.84 -39.53
C GLN A 746 -43.89 -10.87 -38.34
N ALA A 747 -44.19 -11.38 -37.14
CA ALA A 747 -43.88 -10.65 -35.91
C ALA A 747 -42.35 -10.63 -35.66
N GLY A 748 -41.88 -9.62 -34.94
CA GLY A 748 -40.46 -9.45 -34.60
C GLY A 748 -39.96 -8.01 -34.72
N ASN A 749 -38.65 -7.84 -34.60
CA ASN A 749 -37.97 -6.55 -34.69
C ASN A 749 -37.48 -6.31 -36.12
N TYR A 750 -37.57 -5.06 -36.57
CA TYR A 750 -37.14 -4.60 -37.88
C TYR A 750 -36.28 -3.35 -37.72
N SER A 751 -35.26 -3.19 -38.58
CA SER A 751 -34.56 -1.91 -38.75
C SER A 751 -34.86 -1.33 -40.12
N LEU A 752 -35.18 -0.03 -40.14
CA LEU A 752 -35.40 0.76 -41.34
C LEU A 752 -34.35 1.86 -41.39
N GLU A 753 -33.57 1.90 -42.47
CA GLU A 753 -32.65 2.99 -42.76
C GLU A 753 -33.18 3.84 -43.92
N LEU A 754 -33.25 5.16 -43.71
CA LEU A 754 -33.62 6.14 -44.74
C LEU A 754 -32.40 6.95 -45.15
N PHE A 755 -32.06 6.88 -46.43
CA PHE A 755 -31.02 7.64 -47.09
C PHE A 755 -31.64 8.72 -47.96
N ALA A 756 -31.06 9.92 -47.98
CA ALA A 756 -31.49 11.01 -48.84
C ALA A 756 -30.33 11.64 -49.61
N ALA A 757 -30.63 12.22 -50.77
CA ALA A 757 -29.68 12.93 -51.63
C ALA A 757 -30.31 14.19 -52.23
N SER A 758 -29.56 15.29 -52.27
CA SER A 758 -29.80 16.37 -53.24
C SER A 758 -29.46 15.87 -54.66
N SER A 759 -30.17 16.37 -55.68
CA SER A 759 -30.00 15.90 -57.08
C SER A 759 -28.53 15.84 -57.51
N GLY A 760 -28.06 14.67 -57.95
CA GLY A 760 -26.68 14.42 -58.38
C GLY A 760 -25.64 14.35 -57.25
N SER A 761 -26.06 14.27 -55.99
CA SER A 761 -25.19 14.13 -54.82
C SER A 761 -25.17 12.68 -54.32
N GLN A 762 -24.17 12.30 -53.51
CA GLN A 762 -24.14 10.99 -52.85
C GLN A 762 -25.26 10.88 -51.81
N TYR A 763 -25.90 9.70 -51.74
CA TYR A 763 -26.85 9.36 -50.69
C TYR A 763 -26.19 9.37 -49.31
N ARG A 764 -26.86 9.97 -48.33
CA ARG A 764 -26.44 9.98 -46.92
C ARG A 764 -27.59 9.48 -46.05
N ASN A 765 -27.32 8.63 -45.06
CA ASN A 765 -28.32 8.21 -44.10
C ASN A 765 -28.80 9.43 -43.28
N VAL A 766 -30.11 9.64 -43.20
CA VAL A 766 -30.76 10.77 -42.52
C VAL A 766 -31.68 10.35 -41.38
N MET A 767 -32.17 9.11 -41.34
CA MET A 767 -33.11 8.66 -40.30
C MET A 767 -33.11 7.13 -40.19
N ASN A 768 -32.91 6.60 -38.98
CA ASN A 768 -33.03 5.17 -38.68
C ASN A 768 -34.21 4.91 -37.73
N TYR A 769 -35.04 3.91 -38.01
CA TYR A 769 -36.17 3.49 -37.15
C TYR A 769 -36.04 2.04 -36.69
N HIS A 770 -36.28 1.83 -35.41
CA HIS A 770 -36.53 0.54 -34.78
C HIS A 770 -38.04 0.30 -34.80
N ILE A 771 -38.48 -0.77 -35.44
CA ILE A 771 -39.89 -1.08 -35.59
C ILE A 771 -40.15 -2.46 -35.00
N HIS A 772 -41.00 -2.53 -33.97
CA HIS A 772 -41.41 -3.77 -33.34
C HIS A 772 -42.82 -4.14 -33.83
N CYS A 773 -42.95 -5.26 -34.55
CA CYS A 773 -44.23 -5.71 -35.09
C CYS A 773 -44.79 -6.86 -34.26
N HIS A 774 -45.96 -6.66 -33.64
CA HIS A 774 -46.58 -7.65 -32.77
C HIS A 774 -47.30 -8.78 -33.54
N GLN A 775 -47.75 -8.55 -34.78
CA GLN A 775 -48.52 -9.52 -35.55
C GLN A 775 -48.03 -9.61 -37.02
N PRO A 776 -48.17 -10.76 -37.69
CA PRO A 776 -47.92 -10.87 -39.12
C PRO A 776 -49.05 -10.21 -39.92
N SER A 777 -48.72 -9.44 -40.95
CA SER A 777 -49.72 -8.86 -41.85
C SER A 777 -50.49 -9.98 -42.59
N PRO A 778 -51.84 -9.99 -42.55
CA PRO A 778 -52.66 -10.95 -43.30
C PRO A 778 -52.59 -10.70 -44.83
N VAL A 779 -51.98 -9.60 -45.26
CA VAL A 779 -51.75 -9.26 -46.67
C VAL A 779 -50.26 -9.37 -47.00
N SER A 780 -49.67 -10.54 -46.75
CA SER A 780 -48.25 -10.86 -46.99
C SER A 780 -47.79 -10.87 -48.46
N SER A 781 -48.52 -10.22 -49.37
CA SER A 781 -48.08 -10.01 -50.75
C SER A 781 -47.06 -8.87 -50.80
N PRO A 782 -45.83 -9.11 -51.30
CA PRO A 782 -44.85 -8.03 -51.48
C PRO A 782 -45.38 -6.96 -52.44
N PHE A 783 -44.96 -5.70 -52.22
CA PHE A 783 -45.41 -4.57 -53.00
C PHE A 783 -44.97 -4.64 -54.47
N ASN A 784 -43.82 -5.26 -54.74
CA ASN A 784 -43.36 -5.64 -56.07
C ASN A 784 -43.37 -7.17 -56.20
N LYS A 785 -44.00 -7.69 -57.27
CA LYS A 785 -43.90 -9.11 -57.69
C LYS A 785 -42.93 -9.33 -58.85
N SER A 786 -42.15 -8.30 -59.18
CA SER A 786 -41.16 -8.27 -60.25
C SER A 786 -40.05 -7.32 -59.83
N ILE A 787 -39.06 -7.85 -59.12
CA ILE A 787 -37.74 -7.26 -58.99
C ILE A 787 -36.87 -8.10 -59.93
N GLU A 788 -36.34 -7.49 -60.99
CA GLU A 788 -35.34 -8.15 -61.82
C GLU A 788 -33.97 -7.98 -61.16
N LYS A 789 -33.03 -8.91 -61.39
CA LYS A 789 -31.71 -8.93 -60.73
C LYS A 789 -30.90 -7.63 -60.84
N HIS A 790 -31.23 -6.77 -61.80
CA HIS A 790 -30.59 -5.47 -61.96
C HIS A 790 -30.79 -4.50 -60.78
N ASP A 791 -31.88 -4.64 -60.02
CA ASP A 791 -32.15 -3.78 -58.86
C ASP A 791 -31.33 -4.19 -57.62
N GLU A 792 -30.83 -5.43 -57.56
CA GLU A 792 -29.98 -5.90 -56.45
C GLU A 792 -28.58 -5.26 -56.53
N ASP A 793 -28.00 -5.22 -57.75
CA ASP A 793 -26.71 -4.58 -58.03
C ASP A 793 -26.71 -3.06 -57.68
N GLU A 794 -27.81 -2.34 -57.96
CA GLU A 794 -27.96 -0.90 -57.66
C GLU A 794 -28.22 -0.57 -56.18
N VAL A 795 -28.37 -1.58 -55.32
CA VAL A 795 -28.46 -1.43 -53.87
C VAL A 795 -27.11 -1.68 -53.20
N GLU A 796 -26.31 -2.66 -53.66
CA GLU A 796 -24.95 -2.88 -53.14
C GLU A 796 -24.07 -1.62 -53.27
N ASP A 797 -24.17 -0.91 -54.40
CA ASP A 797 -23.41 0.33 -54.69
C ASP A 797 -23.75 1.52 -53.76
N VAL A 798 -24.77 1.39 -52.89
CA VAL A 798 -25.21 2.40 -51.90
C VAL A 798 -24.97 1.96 -50.45
N VAL A 799 -24.82 0.65 -50.20
CA VAL A 799 -24.63 0.10 -48.85
C VAL A 799 -23.19 0.35 -48.37
N PRO A 800 -22.96 1.05 -47.23
CA PRO A 800 -21.64 1.14 -46.64
C PRO A 800 -21.10 -0.25 -46.26
N SER A 801 -19.79 -0.45 -46.34
CA SER A 801 -19.12 -1.76 -46.22
C SER A 801 -19.14 -2.41 -44.81
N VAL A 802 -20.13 -2.09 -43.98
CA VAL A 802 -20.35 -2.63 -42.62
C VAL A 802 -20.60 -4.14 -42.66
N TRP A 803 -21.19 -4.64 -43.74
CA TRP A 803 -21.53 -6.06 -43.94
C TRP A 803 -20.51 -6.84 -44.77
N ALA A 804 -19.42 -6.20 -45.21
CA ALA A 804 -18.36 -6.82 -45.99
C ALA A 804 -17.41 -7.63 -45.06
N ILE A 805 -17.88 -8.77 -44.59
CA ILE A 805 -17.09 -9.71 -43.80
C ILE A 805 -15.89 -10.17 -44.63
N SER A 806 -14.68 -9.90 -44.12
CA SER A 806 -13.44 -10.48 -44.64
C SER A 806 -13.47 -11.99 -44.48
N SER A 807 -13.09 -12.71 -45.54
CA SER A 807 -13.08 -14.18 -45.55
C SER A 807 -12.10 -14.78 -44.54
N GLU A 808 -12.66 -15.51 -43.58
CA GLU A 808 -12.07 -16.57 -42.77
C GLU A 808 -10.92 -16.20 -41.80
N GLU A 809 -10.92 -16.93 -40.66
CA GLU A 809 -9.96 -16.92 -39.54
C GLU A 809 -10.04 -15.70 -38.57
N ASP A 810 -10.19 -16.02 -37.27
CA ASP A 810 -10.12 -15.16 -36.06
C ASP A 810 -11.02 -13.90 -35.95
N ASN A 811 -12.34 -14.11 -35.81
CA ASN A 811 -13.27 -13.11 -35.25
C ASN A 811 -13.85 -13.54 -33.88
N PRO A 812 -13.35 -13.02 -32.74
CA PRO A 812 -13.86 -13.38 -31.41
C PRO A 812 -15.32 -13.00 -31.15
N LYS A 813 -15.91 -12.07 -31.91
CA LYS A 813 -17.30 -11.61 -31.66
C LYS A 813 -18.34 -12.64 -32.10
N GLU A 814 -18.10 -13.39 -33.19
CA GLU A 814 -19.02 -14.46 -33.64
C GLU A 814 -18.92 -15.72 -32.75
N ALA A 815 -17.73 -16.06 -32.26
CA ALA A 815 -17.57 -17.16 -31.29
C ALA A 815 -18.30 -16.90 -29.96
N PHE A 816 -18.27 -15.65 -29.46
CA PHE A 816 -19.00 -15.26 -28.25
C PHE A 816 -20.54 -15.28 -28.45
N GLN A 817 -21.01 -14.93 -29.66
CA GLN A 817 -22.42 -15.01 -30.02
C GLN A 817 -22.95 -16.46 -29.89
N ALA A 818 -22.22 -17.44 -30.44
CA ALA A 818 -22.52 -18.86 -30.35
C ALA A 818 -22.23 -19.52 -28.97
N GLU A 819 -21.54 -18.82 -28.06
CA GLU A 819 -21.39 -19.22 -26.65
C GLU A 819 -22.61 -18.75 -25.85
N LEU A 820 -23.03 -17.51 -26.05
CA LEU A 820 -24.22 -16.93 -25.42
C LEU A 820 -25.51 -17.64 -25.87
N GLU A 821 -25.59 -18.06 -27.12
CA GLU A 821 -26.74 -18.83 -27.65
C GLU A 821 -26.83 -20.22 -27.01
N ARG A 822 -25.71 -20.92 -26.76
CA ARG A 822 -25.70 -22.16 -25.96
C ARG A 822 -26.09 -21.93 -24.50
N GLU A 823 -25.52 -20.93 -23.83
CA GLU A 823 -25.91 -20.56 -22.46
C GLU A 823 -27.41 -20.20 -22.35
N ILE A 824 -28.06 -19.76 -23.45
CA ILE A 824 -29.50 -19.43 -23.50
C ILE A 824 -30.37 -20.65 -23.85
N GLU A 825 -29.90 -21.59 -24.66
CA GLU A 825 -30.65 -22.83 -24.95
C GLU A 825 -30.58 -23.84 -23.79
N GLU A 826 -29.43 -23.98 -23.11
CA GLU A 826 -29.27 -24.92 -21.98
C GLU A 826 -30.11 -24.53 -20.74
N ASP A 827 -30.31 -23.23 -20.46
CA ASP A 827 -31.11 -22.70 -19.33
C ASP A 827 -32.66 -22.71 -19.59
N VAL A 828 -33.13 -23.26 -20.73
CA VAL A 828 -34.57 -23.29 -21.10
C VAL A 828 -35.26 -24.60 -20.74
N ASP A 829 -34.58 -25.75 -20.83
CA ASP A 829 -35.18 -27.07 -20.52
C ASP A 829 -35.45 -27.27 -19.02
N ASP A 830 -34.73 -26.56 -18.14
CA ASP A 830 -34.81 -26.67 -16.67
C ASP A 830 -36.02 -25.93 -16.03
N LEU A 831 -36.94 -25.37 -16.83
CA LEU A 831 -38.04 -24.52 -16.34
C LEU A 831 -39.47 -25.06 -16.47
N ASP A 832 -39.65 -26.27 -17.00
CA ASP A 832 -40.98 -26.92 -17.09
C ASP A 832 -41.32 -27.79 -15.85
N ASN A 833 -40.56 -27.64 -14.74
CA ASN A 833 -40.91 -28.14 -13.41
C ASN A 833 -40.51 -27.13 -12.31
N ASP A 834 -41.43 -26.26 -11.88
CA ASP A 834 -42.09 -26.51 -10.58
C ASP A 834 -43.30 -25.60 -10.27
N THR A 835 -44.40 -26.23 -9.86
CA THR A 835 -45.52 -25.70 -9.05
C THR A 835 -46.34 -24.48 -9.50
N VAL A 836 -47.67 -24.68 -9.55
CA VAL A 836 -48.66 -23.69 -9.08
C VAL A 836 -49.48 -24.32 -7.96
N ASP A 837 -49.74 -23.52 -6.92
CA ASP A 837 -50.22 -23.91 -5.59
C ASP A 837 -51.77 -23.97 -5.47
N LYS A 838 -52.25 -24.61 -4.38
CA LYS A 838 -53.60 -24.54 -3.74
C LYS A 838 -54.72 -25.47 -4.22
N GLY A 839 -55.14 -26.35 -3.31
CA GLY A 839 -56.41 -26.09 -2.59
C GLY A 839 -57.55 -27.10 -2.68
N ASP A 840 -57.70 -27.91 -1.63
CA ASP A 840 -58.94 -28.44 -1.03
C ASP A 840 -59.95 -29.31 -1.85
N ALA A 841 -60.00 -30.59 -1.42
CA ALA A 841 -61.19 -31.43 -1.14
C ALA A 841 -61.96 -32.20 -2.26
N ASP A 842 -62.04 -33.53 -2.03
CA ASP A 842 -63.01 -34.55 -2.54
C ASP A 842 -63.09 -34.80 -4.08
N ASN A 843 -63.28 -36.03 -4.59
CA ASN A 843 -63.72 -37.30 -3.96
C ASN A 843 -63.28 -38.57 -4.76
N SER A 844 -63.53 -39.75 -4.17
CA SER A 844 -63.79 -41.08 -4.79
C SER A 844 -62.77 -41.75 -5.73
N GLU A 845 -62.02 -42.70 -5.15
CA GLU A 845 -62.03 -44.15 -5.44
C GLU A 845 -61.86 -44.75 -6.87
N GLU A 846 -60.97 -45.75 -6.94
CA GLU A 846 -61.09 -47.04 -7.70
C GLU A 846 -61.01 -47.08 -9.25
N ARG A 847 -60.44 -48.11 -9.91
CA ARG A 847 -59.50 -49.22 -9.54
C ARG A 847 -58.99 -49.91 -10.83
N GLU A 848 -58.00 -50.79 -10.70
CA GLU A 848 -57.71 -51.96 -11.61
C GLU A 848 -57.19 -51.70 -13.06
N SER A 849 -56.41 -52.59 -13.70
CA SER A 849 -55.67 -53.80 -13.24
C SER A 849 -54.62 -54.33 -14.26
N ASN A 850 -53.66 -55.14 -13.76
CA ASN A 850 -52.93 -56.26 -14.42
C ASN A 850 -52.04 -56.01 -15.67
N GLU A 851 -51.07 -56.84 -16.11
CA GLU A 851 -50.18 -57.95 -15.62
C GLU A 851 -49.19 -58.22 -16.81
N GLY A 852 -48.03 -58.91 -16.75
CA GLY A 852 -47.27 -59.65 -15.73
C GLY A 852 -46.15 -60.51 -16.40
N ALA A 853 -45.31 -61.23 -15.62
CA ALA A 853 -44.20 -62.16 -16.03
C ALA A 853 -42.93 -61.52 -16.68
N GLN A 854 -41.66 -61.81 -16.29
CA GLN A 854 -40.86 -63.07 -16.14
C GLN A 854 -40.42 -63.68 -17.51
N ASP A 855 -39.21 -64.22 -17.76
CA ASP A 855 -38.00 -64.67 -16.99
C ASP A 855 -36.80 -64.78 -18.01
N ASP A 856 -35.48 -65.06 -17.77
CA ASP A 856 -34.57 -65.36 -16.63
C ASP A 856 -33.06 -65.47 -17.12
N LYS A 857 -32.05 -65.19 -16.27
CA LYS A 857 -30.55 -65.46 -16.38
C LYS A 857 -29.69 -64.81 -17.52
N THR A 858 -28.35 -64.62 -17.41
CA THR A 858 -27.30 -65.04 -16.42
C THR A 858 -26.05 -64.10 -16.38
N MET A 859 -25.33 -64.14 -15.25
CA MET A 859 -23.85 -64.04 -15.04
C MET A 859 -23.08 -62.70 -14.92
N GLU A 860 -22.63 -62.49 -13.68
CA GLU A 860 -21.24 -62.19 -13.22
C GLU A 860 -20.63 -60.76 -13.34
N ASP A 861 -20.78 -60.04 -12.22
CA ASP A 861 -19.73 -59.51 -11.32
C ASP A 861 -18.66 -58.51 -11.79
N GLU A 862 -18.17 -57.60 -10.93
CA GLU A 862 -18.78 -56.77 -9.87
C GLU A 862 -17.94 -55.46 -9.85
N ASN A 863 -18.49 -54.24 -9.76
CA ASN A 863 -19.25 -53.58 -8.68
C ASN A 863 -18.44 -53.33 -7.37
N VAL A 864 -18.61 -52.25 -6.58
CA VAL A 864 -18.83 -50.79 -6.80
C VAL A 864 -19.00 -50.07 -5.44
N ASN A 865 -19.03 -48.72 -5.44
CA ASN A 865 -19.49 -47.80 -4.37
C ASN A 865 -18.58 -47.62 -3.13
N ASN A 866 -18.46 -46.44 -2.49
CA ASN A 866 -19.27 -45.20 -2.31
C ASN A 866 -20.19 -45.17 -1.07
N VAL A 867 -20.23 -43.98 -0.42
CA VAL A 867 -21.43 -43.28 0.14
C VAL A 867 -22.18 -43.93 1.32
N VAL A 868 -22.76 -43.20 2.30
CA VAL A 868 -22.44 -41.93 3.02
C VAL A 868 -23.50 -41.81 4.15
N GLU A 869 -23.13 -41.30 5.34
CA GLU A 869 -24.07 -40.87 6.43
C GLU A 869 -24.98 -42.00 7.04
N LEU A 870 -25.75 -41.87 8.16
CA LEU A 870 -26.04 -40.80 9.15
C LEU A 870 -26.47 -41.42 10.53
N GLN A 871 -26.16 -40.76 11.65
CA GLN A 871 -26.80 -40.72 13.01
C GLN A 871 -27.45 -41.92 13.78
N ASP A 872 -27.02 -42.04 15.05
CA ASP A 872 -27.75 -42.26 16.34
C ASP A 872 -28.45 -43.58 16.81
N LYS A 873 -28.03 -44.02 18.03
CA LYS A 873 -28.81 -44.66 19.17
C LYS A 873 -29.24 -46.15 19.07
N ASP A 874 -29.42 -46.94 20.14
CA ASP A 874 -29.28 -46.91 21.64
C ASP A 874 -29.17 -48.41 22.14
N PRO A 875 -29.39 -48.86 23.43
CA PRO A 875 -28.66 -48.66 24.70
C PRO A 875 -28.35 -49.98 25.52
N GLU A 876 -28.03 -49.86 26.83
CA GLU A 876 -28.06 -50.89 27.95
C GLU A 876 -26.98 -52.02 27.96
N GLU A 877 -26.38 -52.53 29.07
CA GLU A 877 -26.22 -52.22 30.53
C GLU A 877 -24.79 -52.74 30.95
N GLU A 878 -24.07 -52.37 32.03
CA GLU A 878 -24.36 -52.37 33.49
C GLU A 878 -23.54 -51.32 34.32
N ASN A 879 -24.24 -50.54 35.16
CA ASN A 879 -24.01 -50.14 36.57
C ASN A 879 -22.65 -49.86 37.32
N ILE A 880 -22.71 -48.79 38.16
CA ILE A 880 -22.17 -48.59 39.56
C ILE A 880 -20.78 -47.93 39.82
N GLU A 881 -20.83 -46.73 40.47
CA GLU A 881 -19.99 -46.11 41.56
C GLU A 881 -18.42 -46.13 41.51
N ASP A 882 -17.62 -45.18 42.04
CA ASP A 882 -17.66 -43.73 42.42
C ASP A 882 -16.16 -43.33 42.74
N VAL A 883 -15.63 -42.18 43.21
CA VAL A 883 -16.09 -40.87 43.76
C VAL A 883 -14.96 -39.79 43.59
N GLU A 884 -14.98 -38.71 44.39
CA GLU A 884 -14.12 -37.48 44.45
C GLU A 884 -12.69 -37.72 45.06
N GLU A 885 -11.76 -36.78 45.34
CA GLU A 885 -11.74 -35.29 45.45
C GLU A 885 -10.29 -34.69 45.32
N HIS A 886 -10.17 -33.35 45.14
CA HIS A 886 -9.09 -32.34 45.41
C HIS A 886 -7.66 -32.74 45.96
N ARG A 887 -6.56 -31.92 45.87
CA ARG A 887 -6.39 -30.50 46.32
C ARG A 887 -5.00 -29.87 46.01
N ALA A 888 -4.85 -28.55 46.23
CA ALA A 888 -3.61 -27.73 46.25
C ALA A 888 -2.96 -27.67 47.68
N MET A 889 -1.97 -26.84 48.12
CA MET A 889 -1.43 -25.53 47.68
C MET A 889 -0.17 -25.07 48.50
N GLN A 890 0.85 -24.38 47.90
CA GLN A 890 1.79 -23.38 48.52
C GLN A 890 2.69 -23.80 49.76
N ILE A 891 3.62 -23.03 50.40
CA ILE A 891 4.19 -21.64 50.29
C ILE A 891 5.66 -21.54 50.88
N GLU A 892 6.46 -20.50 50.52
CA GLU A 892 7.71 -19.93 51.19
C GLU A 892 8.96 -20.84 51.45
N SER A 893 10.22 -20.38 51.62
CA SER A 893 10.97 -19.11 51.32
C SER A 893 12.51 -19.28 51.51
N ALA A 894 13.32 -18.26 51.16
CA ALA A 894 14.77 -18.05 51.44
C ALA A 894 15.80 -18.89 50.61
N GLU A 895 16.66 -18.25 49.80
CA GLU A 895 18.06 -17.79 50.06
C GLU A 895 19.13 -18.86 49.74
N GLY A 896 20.21 -18.60 48.99
CA GLY A 896 20.62 -17.39 48.25
C GLY A 896 22.02 -17.57 47.57
N SER A 897 22.47 -16.54 46.83
CA SER A 897 23.89 -16.19 46.48
C SER A 897 24.86 -17.30 45.99
N ASP A 898 25.35 -17.26 44.74
CA ASP A 898 26.64 -16.64 44.30
C ASP A 898 27.90 -17.52 44.59
N THR A 899 29.02 -17.51 43.85
CA THR A 899 29.49 -16.71 42.69
C THR A 899 30.59 -17.46 41.89
N MET A 900 30.93 -16.94 40.70
CA MET A 900 32.27 -16.70 40.08
C MET A 900 33.57 -17.23 40.75
N GLU A 901 34.73 -17.41 40.08
CA GLU A 901 35.20 -17.43 38.66
C GLU A 901 36.76 -17.58 38.70
N VAL A 902 37.43 -17.89 37.57
CA VAL A 902 38.92 -17.95 37.35
C VAL A 902 39.71 -18.93 38.27
N ALA A 903 40.88 -19.51 37.94
CA ALA A 903 41.76 -19.57 36.75
C ALA A 903 42.42 -21.00 36.72
N ASP A 904 43.45 -21.41 35.95
CA ASP A 904 44.35 -20.75 34.98
C ASP A 904 44.92 -21.81 33.98
N GLN A 905 45.95 -21.45 33.21
CA GLN A 905 46.62 -22.25 32.16
C GLN A 905 47.73 -23.17 32.75
N ALA A 906 48.29 -24.20 32.09
CA ALA A 906 48.22 -24.60 30.67
C ALA A 906 48.47 -26.11 30.41
N THR A 907 47.95 -26.59 29.27
CA THR A 907 48.47 -27.68 28.40
C THR A 907 48.57 -29.16 28.84
N THR A 908 47.85 -29.98 28.05
CA THR A 908 48.17 -31.34 27.52
C THR A 908 47.97 -32.63 28.35
N LYS A 909 47.19 -33.51 27.70
CA LYS A 909 47.15 -34.99 27.73
C LYS A 909 46.39 -35.73 28.85
N GLU A 910 45.23 -36.25 28.42
CA GLU A 910 44.87 -37.69 28.48
C GLU A 910 44.75 -38.32 29.89
N VAL A 911 43.68 -37.95 30.60
CA VAL A 911 43.34 -38.50 31.92
C VAL A 911 42.39 -39.70 31.81
N LYS A 912 42.72 -40.79 32.52
CA LYS A 912 41.78 -41.79 33.03
C LYS A 912 42.10 -42.08 34.50
N ASN A 913 41.07 -42.44 35.25
CA ASN A 913 41.07 -42.87 36.66
C ASN A 913 41.50 -41.83 37.71
N VAL A 914 40.56 -41.51 38.60
CA VAL A 914 40.82 -41.38 40.04
C VAL A 914 39.83 -42.32 40.74
N SER A 915 40.29 -43.05 41.75
CA SER A 915 39.46 -43.88 42.64
C SER A 915 39.45 -43.29 44.05
N SER A 916 38.68 -43.88 44.96
CA SER A 916 38.88 -43.85 46.42
C SER A 916 39.07 -42.46 47.05
N GLU A 917 38.00 -41.87 47.58
CA GLU A 917 37.68 -41.96 49.03
C GLU A 917 38.57 -41.07 49.91
N GLU A 918 37.99 -40.04 50.52
CA GLU A 918 38.22 -39.83 51.96
C GLU A 918 36.98 -39.17 52.63
N GLU A 919 36.61 -39.81 53.73
CA GLU A 919 35.43 -39.77 54.59
C GLU A 919 34.87 -38.42 55.11
N HIS A 920 33.70 -38.55 55.76
CA HIS A 920 33.22 -37.75 56.92
C HIS A 920 32.65 -36.33 56.62
N GLN A 921 31.52 -35.89 57.20
CA GLN A 921 30.75 -36.39 58.35
C GLN A 921 29.32 -35.79 58.37
N LEU A 922 28.29 -36.54 58.80
CA LEU A 922 27.61 -36.18 60.06
C LEU A 922 26.81 -37.34 60.71
N ALA A 923 27.29 -37.66 61.91
CA ALA A 923 26.73 -38.43 63.02
C ALA A 923 25.20 -38.70 63.16
N VAL A 924 24.89 -40.01 63.35
CA VAL A 924 24.31 -40.60 64.58
C VAL A 924 22.78 -40.86 64.73
N GLN A 925 22.48 -42.13 65.09
CA GLN A 925 21.23 -42.72 65.64
C GLN A 925 20.04 -42.88 64.66
N LYS A 926 19.26 -43.98 64.69
CA LYS A 926 19.14 -45.13 65.63
C LYS A 926 18.70 -46.37 64.82
N HIS A 927 19.30 -47.55 64.94
CA HIS A 927 19.25 -48.42 66.12
C HIS A 927 20.54 -49.27 66.30
N GLN A 928 20.63 -49.98 67.43
CA GLN A 928 21.86 -50.64 67.89
C GLN A 928 21.56 -51.99 68.56
N ASN A 929 22.51 -52.94 68.45
CA ASN A 929 22.54 -54.24 69.15
C ASN A 929 21.49 -55.26 68.64
N ILE A 930 21.68 -56.58 68.77
CA ILE A 930 22.57 -57.36 69.66
C ILE A 930 23.50 -58.30 68.85
N ALA A 931 24.69 -58.57 69.40
CA ALA A 931 25.68 -59.49 68.82
C ALA A 931 25.68 -60.86 69.52
N LEU A 932 26.11 -61.93 68.81
CA LEU A 932 27.15 -62.88 69.26
C LEU A 932 27.47 -63.96 68.19
N ASN A 933 28.71 -64.47 68.23
CA ASN A 933 29.31 -65.55 67.43
C ASN A 933 28.99 -66.96 68.00
N PRO A 934 29.34 -68.09 67.34
CA PRO A 934 29.60 -68.34 65.90
C PRO A 934 28.99 -69.71 65.41
N ASP A 935 29.51 -70.23 64.30
CA ASP A 935 29.49 -71.63 63.80
C ASP A 935 28.15 -72.25 63.33
N VAL A 936 28.11 -72.67 62.05
CA VAL A 936 28.37 -74.06 61.60
C VAL A 936 28.60 -74.07 60.07
N GLN A 937 29.23 -75.12 59.53
CA GLN A 937 29.51 -75.35 58.09
C GLN A 937 28.18 -75.67 57.32
N ASP A 938 28.07 -75.83 55.99
CA ASP A 938 28.96 -76.48 55.03
C ASP A 938 28.41 -76.36 53.57
N THR A 939 29.16 -76.89 52.59
CA THR A 939 28.79 -77.30 51.22
C THR A 939 28.65 -76.24 50.11
N LYS A 940 29.21 -76.60 48.95
CA LYS A 940 28.96 -76.03 47.61
C LYS A 940 27.86 -76.83 46.91
N SER A 941 27.27 -76.27 45.84
CA SER A 941 26.66 -77.07 44.77
C SER A 941 27.07 -76.53 43.40
N ASP A 942 27.33 -77.43 42.46
CA ASP A 942 27.61 -77.09 41.06
C ASP A 942 26.31 -76.77 40.31
N ILE A 943 26.38 -75.85 39.35
CA ILE A 943 25.25 -75.52 38.46
C ILE A 943 25.45 -76.25 37.13
N ASP A 944 24.44 -77.01 36.72
CA ASP A 944 24.39 -77.72 35.44
C ASP A 944 24.69 -76.76 34.27
N PRO A 945 25.65 -77.07 33.38
CA PRO A 945 25.98 -76.21 32.24
C PRO A 945 24.80 -75.98 31.29
N LYS A 946 23.86 -76.92 31.17
CA LYS A 946 22.65 -76.72 30.35
C LYS A 946 21.70 -75.71 31.00
N LEU A 947 21.47 -75.84 32.31
CA LEU A 947 20.68 -74.88 33.10
C LEU A 947 21.32 -73.47 33.12
N LYS A 948 22.64 -73.36 32.87
CA LYS A 948 23.31 -72.07 32.67
C LYS A 948 22.97 -71.46 31.30
N VAL A 949 22.98 -72.25 30.22
CA VAL A 949 22.58 -71.78 28.87
C VAL A 949 21.12 -71.31 28.87
N GLU A 950 20.20 -72.14 29.38
CA GLU A 950 18.77 -71.84 29.44
C GLU A 950 18.49 -70.49 30.16
N LYS A 951 19.24 -70.17 31.22
CA LYS A 951 19.17 -68.88 31.93
C LYS A 951 19.78 -67.71 31.14
N LEU A 952 20.90 -67.91 30.45
CA LEU A 952 21.52 -66.86 29.63
C LEU A 952 20.63 -66.49 28.44
N ILE A 953 19.97 -67.46 27.81
CA ILE A 953 19.03 -67.22 26.71
C ILE A 953 17.73 -66.58 27.20
N ALA A 954 17.18 -66.99 28.35
CA ALA A 954 16.02 -66.31 28.94
C ALA A 954 16.33 -64.84 29.28
N ASN A 955 17.53 -64.56 29.81
CA ASN A 955 18.01 -63.20 30.02
C ASN A 955 18.22 -62.45 28.69
N LEU A 956 18.74 -63.11 27.65
CA LEU A 956 18.94 -62.50 26.32
C LEU A 956 17.60 -62.09 25.69
N ALA A 957 16.59 -62.97 25.71
CA ALA A 957 15.24 -62.64 25.25
C ALA A 957 14.63 -61.47 26.03
N THR A 958 14.90 -61.39 27.33
CA THR A 958 14.49 -60.25 28.18
C THR A 958 15.22 -58.96 27.77
N ALA A 959 16.53 -59.01 27.54
CA ALA A 959 17.34 -57.87 27.09
C ALA A 959 16.98 -57.39 25.67
N THR A 960 16.60 -58.32 24.77
CA THR A 960 16.08 -58.03 23.43
C THR A 960 14.72 -57.32 23.52
N SER A 961 13.82 -57.81 24.38
CA SER A 961 12.50 -57.22 24.62
C SER A 961 12.60 -55.80 25.23
N THR A 962 13.48 -55.61 26.21
CA THR A 962 13.72 -54.30 26.86
C THR A 962 14.65 -53.39 26.05
N LYS A 963 15.26 -53.89 24.97
CA LYS A 963 16.26 -53.21 24.11
C LYS A 963 17.46 -52.67 24.89
N ASN A 964 17.88 -53.37 25.95
CA ASN A 964 18.98 -52.95 26.80
C ASN A 964 20.34 -53.30 26.16
N ARG A 965 20.93 -52.34 25.44
CA ARG A 965 22.21 -52.50 24.72
C ARG A 965 23.30 -53.18 25.57
N ARG A 966 23.50 -52.73 26.82
CA ARG A 966 24.61 -53.19 27.66
C ARG A 966 24.44 -54.65 28.08
N GLU A 967 23.21 -55.05 28.41
CA GLU A 967 22.88 -56.44 28.73
C GLU A 967 22.95 -57.33 27.47
N LEU A 968 22.53 -56.83 26.30
CA LEU A 968 22.71 -57.53 25.02
C LEU A 968 24.18 -57.79 24.72
N GLU A 969 25.05 -56.78 24.80
CA GLU A 969 26.50 -56.93 24.57
C GLU A 969 27.14 -57.91 25.56
N GLU A 970 26.79 -57.83 26.86
CA GLU A 970 27.35 -58.69 27.90
C GLU A 970 26.85 -60.15 27.81
N LEU A 971 25.57 -60.37 27.49
CA LEU A 971 24.99 -61.71 27.34
C LEU A 971 25.44 -62.40 26.05
N LEU A 972 25.53 -61.67 24.93
CA LEU A 972 26.06 -62.20 23.68
C LEU A 972 27.53 -62.63 23.83
N GLU A 973 28.35 -61.88 24.58
CA GLU A 973 29.73 -62.30 24.89
C GLU A 973 29.76 -63.55 25.77
N GLN A 974 28.89 -63.66 26.78
CA GLN A 974 28.81 -64.84 27.66
C GLN A 974 28.27 -66.11 26.96
N LEU A 975 27.59 -65.97 25.82
CA LEU A 975 27.08 -67.08 25.01
C LEU A 975 28.08 -67.57 23.94
N LYS A 976 29.13 -66.79 23.62
CA LYS A 976 30.13 -67.19 22.61
C LYS A 976 30.88 -68.46 23.00
N GLY A 977 30.91 -69.42 22.08
CA GLY A 977 31.66 -70.67 22.23
C GLY A 977 30.99 -71.73 23.11
N LEU A 978 29.75 -71.52 23.55
CA LEU A 978 28.92 -72.57 24.15
C LEU A 978 28.29 -73.44 23.06
N GLN A 979 27.92 -74.68 23.40
CA GLN A 979 27.07 -75.51 22.54
C GLN A 979 25.61 -75.12 22.76
N LEU A 980 24.94 -74.74 21.67
CA LEU A 980 23.56 -74.28 21.61
C LEU A 980 22.76 -75.17 20.65
N ASP A 981 21.44 -75.07 20.68
CA ASP A 981 20.58 -75.62 19.63
C ASP A 981 20.18 -74.55 18.61
N GLU A 982 19.50 -74.99 17.55
CA GLU A 982 19.14 -74.13 16.42
C GLU A 982 18.12 -73.03 16.80
N GLU A 983 17.29 -73.26 17.83
CA GLU A 983 16.35 -72.26 18.35
C GLU A 983 17.09 -71.17 19.14
N ASP A 984 18.00 -71.56 20.01
CA ASP A 984 18.85 -70.62 20.76
C ASP A 984 19.81 -69.84 19.85
N GLU A 985 20.33 -70.45 18.78
CA GLU A 985 21.05 -69.72 17.73
C GLU A 985 20.17 -68.69 17.01
N THR A 986 18.88 -68.94 16.76
CA THR A 986 18.00 -67.91 16.16
C THR A 986 17.81 -66.71 17.08
N LYS A 987 17.59 -66.92 18.39
CA LYS A 987 17.45 -65.84 19.39
C LYS A 987 18.71 -64.97 19.49
N ILE A 988 19.90 -65.57 19.33
CA ILE A 988 21.17 -64.83 19.24
C ILE A 988 21.24 -64.02 17.94
N ARG A 989 20.88 -64.58 16.79
CA ARG A 989 20.88 -63.85 15.51
C ARG A 989 19.91 -62.65 15.53
N GLU A 990 18.75 -62.79 16.18
CA GLU A 990 17.80 -61.70 16.43
C GLU A 990 18.42 -60.60 17.32
N ALA A 991 19.02 -60.98 18.45
CA ALA A 991 19.71 -60.05 19.36
C ALA A 991 20.89 -59.31 18.69
N GLU A 992 21.70 -60.00 17.88
CA GLU A 992 22.75 -59.38 17.08
C GLU A 992 22.19 -58.42 16.01
N THR A 993 21.02 -58.73 15.44
CA THR A 993 20.36 -57.89 14.43
C THR A 993 19.82 -56.61 15.06
N LEU A 994 19.21 -56.72 16.25
CA LEU A 994 18.79 -55.58 17.05
C LEU A 994 19.99 -54.69 17.44
N LEU A 995 21.13 -55.28 17.84
CA LEU A 995 22.33 -54.51 18.16
C LEU A 995 22.85 -53.72 16.95
N LYS A 996 22.86 -54.34 15.75
CA LYS A 996 23.22 -53.68 14.47
C LYS A 996 22.25 -52.55 14.11
N GLN A 997 20.93 -52.73 14.31
CA GLN A 997 19.94 -51.65 14.15
C GLN A 997 20.21 -50.48 15.11
N MET A 998 20.60 -50.75 16.37
CA MET A 998 20.94 -49.71 17.34
C MET A 998 22.22 -48.95 16.97
N ASP A 999 23.25 -49.64 16.44
CA ASP A 999 24.45 -49.00 15.89
C ASP A 999 24.13 -48.09 14.69
N VAL A 1000 23.28 -48.55 13.77
CA VAL A 1000 22.84 -47.78 12.58
C VAL A 1000 22.06 -46.52 13.00
N ARG A 1001 21.12 -46.62 13.95
CA ARG A 1001 20.39 -45.45 14.48
C ARG A 1001 21.34 -44.44 15.13
N GLN A 1002 22.35 -44.90 15.88
CA GLN A 1002 23.34 -44.00 16.48
C GLN A 1002 24.25 -43.36 15.42
N ALA A 1003 24.62 -44.08 14.36
CA ALA A 1003 25.40 -43.54 13.25
C ALA A 1003 24.64 -42.45 12.49
N LEU A 1004 23.35 -42.64 12.20
CA LEU A 1004 22.47 -41.64 11.59
C LEU A 1004 22.39 -40.36 12.43
N ARG A 1005 22.12 -40.48 13.74
CA ARG A 1005 22.07 -39.33 14.66
C ARG A 1005 23.39 -38.59 14.76
N ASN A 1006 24.51 -39.31 14.83
CA ASN A 1006 25.85 -38.71 14.82
C ASN A 1006 26.13 -37.97 13.50
N ALA A 1007 25.66 -38.49 12.37
CA ALA A 1007 25.80 -37.84 11.07
C ALA A 1007 24.96 -36.55 10.97
N VAL A 1008 23.69 -36.58 11.40
CA VAL A 1008 22.82 -35.39 11.51
C VAL A 1008 23.46 -34.32 12.39
N ALA A 1009 23.87 -34.68 13.61
CA ALA A 1009 24.53 -33.77 14.55
C ALA A 1009 25.84 -33.17 14.00
N SER A 1010 26.53 -33.86 13.09
CA SER A 1010 27.74 -33.35 12.44
C SER A 1010 27.48 -32.34 11.30
N LYS A 1011 26.27 -32.27 10.75
CA LYS A 1011 25.89 -31.51 9.53
C LYS A 1011 26.86 -31.68 8.33
N LEU A 1012 27.64 -32.76 8.27
CA LEU A 1012 28.62 -33.02 7.21
C LEU A 1012 28.06 -33.95 6.12
N THR A 1013 28.03 -33.48 4.88
CA THR A 1013 27.51 -34.20 3.69
C THR A 1013 28.04 -35.63 3.57
N ALA A 1014 29.35 -35.82 3.64
CA ALA A 1014 29.97 -37.15 3.48
C ALA A 1014 29.63 -38.13 4.63
N ASN A 1015 29.43 -37.61 5.85
CA ASN A 1015 28.99 -38.44 6.98
C ASN A 1015 27.54 -38.87 6.79
N LEU A 1016 26.66 -37.96 6.36
CA LEU A 1016 25.25 -38.24 6.07
C LEU A 1016 25.10 -39.26 4.94
N GLU A 1017 25.82 -39.08 3.82
CA GLU A 1017 25.77 -40.02 2.70
C GLU A 1017 26.28 -41.42 3.09
N THR A 1018 27.35 -41.50 3.88
CA THR A 1018 27.88 -42.78 4.39
C THR A 1018 26.91 -43.45 5.36
N ALA A 1019 26.32 -42.69 6.30
CA ALA A 1019 25.38 -43.22 7.29
C ALA A 1019 24.06 -43.67 6.64
N ILE A 1020 23.53 -42.91 5.68
CA ILE A 1020 22.36 -43.28 4.89
C ILE A 1020 22.61 -44.57 4.12
N ALA A 1021 23.75 -44.69 3.42
CA ALA A 1021 24.11 -45.91 2.69
C ALA A 1021 24.24 -47.15 3.61
N SER A 1022 24.78 -46.99 4.82
CA SER A 1022 24.85 -48.08 5.80
C SER A 1022 23.49 -48.45 6.43
N ALA A 1023 22.49 -47.57 6.32
CA ALA A 1023 21.16 -47.75 6.87
C ALA A 1023 20.15 -48.38 5.88
N GLU A 1024 20.43 -48.36 4.56
CA GLU A 1024 19.52 -48.92 3.56
C GLU A 1024 19.13 -50.40 3.81
N PRO A 1025 20.01 -51.30 4.30
CA PRO A 1025 19.63 -52.69 4.62
C PRO A 1025 18.61 -52.84 5.77
N PHE A 1026 18.38 -51.78 6.55
CA PHE A 1026 17.50 -51.76 7.73
C PHE A 1026 16.39 -50.70 7.60
N ALA A 1027 16.09 -50.22 6.39
CA ALA A 1027 15.29 -49.01 6.18
C ALA A 1027 13.88 -49.02 6.79
N SER A 1028 13.26 -50.20 7.00
CA SER A 1028 12.00 -50.36 7.74
C SER A 1028 12.16 -50.10 9.25
N ASP A 1029 13.30 -50.48 9.81
CA ASP A 1029 13.53 -50.58 11.25
C ASP A 1029 14.13 -49.29 11.83
N VAL A 1030 14.61 -48.40 10.95
CA VAL A 1030 15.24 -47.11 11.27
C VAL A 1030 14.60 -45.94 10.51
N GLN A 1031 13.36 -46.11 10.04
CA GLN A 1031 12.66 -45.19 9.13
C GLN A 1031 12.72 -43.70 9.56
N ASP A 1032 12.45 -43.39 10.82
CA ASP A 1032 12.44 -42.01 11.33
C ASP A 1032 13.83 -41.36 11.29
N ASP A 1033 14.82 -42.04 11.90
CA ASP A 1033 16.22 -41.61 11.94
C ASP A 1033 16.82 -41.45 10.52
N LEU A 1034 16.37 -42.30 9.58
CA LEU A 1034 16.78 -42.27 8.17
C LEU A 1034 16.09 -41.14 7.39
N GLN A 1035 14.84 -40.82 7.70
CA GLN A 1035 14.12 -39.71 7.09
C GLN A 1035 14.66 -38.36 7.57
N GLU A 1036 15.02 -38.24 8.85
CA GLU A 1036 15.70 -37.06 9.41
C GLU A 1036 17.06 -36.83 8.73
N ALA A 1037 17.88 -37.87 8.57
CA ALA A 1037 19.16 -37.80 7.86
C ALA A 1037 18.99 -37.38 6.38
N LYS A 1038 18.02 -37.96 5.67
CA LYS A 1038 17.72 -37.59 4.26
C LYS A 1038 17.22 -36.15 4.12
N THR A 1039 16.42 -35.68 5.07
CA THR A 1039 15.91 -34.29 5.11
C THR A 1039 17.05 -33.31 5.35
N THR A 1040 17.92 -33.59 6.34
CA THR A 1040 19.13 -32.81 6.66
C THR A 1040 20.08 -32.72 5.45
N LEU A 1041 20.36 -33.84 4.79
CA LEU A 1041 21.20 -33.89 3.58
C LEU A 1041 20.60 -33.06 2.43
N SER A 1042 19.27 -33.05 2.29
CA SER A 1042 18.57 -32.30 1.25
C SER A 1042 18.62 -30.78 1.50
N LEU A 1043 18.51 -30.34 2.76
CA LEU A 1043 18.69 -28.94 3.15
C LEU A 1043 20.11 -28.43 2.90
N ILE A 1044 21.14 -29.22 3.25
CA ILE A 1044 22.55 -28.88 2.98
C ILE A 1044 22.80 -28.73 1.47
N LYS A 1045 22.23 -29.64 0.66
CA LYS A 1045 22.31 -29.55 -0.81
C LYS A 1045 21.53 -28.37 -1.37
N LEU A 1046 20.41 -27.98 -0.75
CA LEU A 1046 19.63 -26.81 -1.16
C LEU A 1046 20.41 -25.51 -0.90
N ALA A 1047 21.07 -25.37 0.26
CA ALA A 1047 21.94 -24.24 0.55
C ALA A 1047 23.13 -24.12 -0.43
N ALA A 1048 23.68 -25.26 -0.87
CA ALA A 1048 24.69 -25.29 -1.93
C ALA A 1048 24.10 -24.84 -3.29
N ALA A 1049 22.91 -25.32 -3.66
CA ALA A 1049 22.24 -24.96 -4.92
C ALA A 1049 21.84 -23.48 -5.00
N ILE A 1050 21.47 -22.86 -3.86
CA ILE A 1050 21.29 -21.40 -3.73
C ILE A 1050 22.62 -20.70 -4.05
N SER A 1051 23.72 -21.16 -3.46
CA SER A 1051 25.05 -20.57 -3.65
C SER A 1051 25.59 -20.70 -5.08
N THR A 1052 25.08 -21.63 -5.88
CA THR A 1052 25.46 -21.84 -7.29
C THR A 1052 24.42 -21.36 -8.31
N ASN A 1053 23.27 -20.82 -7.87
CA ASN A 1053 22.13 -20.44 -8.72
C ASN A 1053 21.65 -21.56 -9.67
N ASP A 1054 21.70 -22.82 -9.23
CA ASP A 1054 21.33 -23.98 -10.06
C ASP A 1054 19.81 -24.23 -10.02
N ARG A 1055 19.11 -23.79 -11.07
CA ARG A 1055 17.64 -23.87 -11.16
C ARG A 1055 17.12 -25.30 -11.01
N ASP A 1056 17.70 -26.25 -11.74
CA ASP A 1056 17.22 -27.64 -11.80
C ASP A 1056 17.42 -28.34 -10.45
N GLN A 1057 18.52 -28.04 -9.75
CA GLN A 1057 18.73 -28.53 -8.39
C GLN A 1057 17.80 -27.86 -7.37
N LEU A 1058 17.57 -26.55 -7.47
CA LEU A 1058 16.65 -25.82 -6.59
C LEU A 1058 15.22 -26.37 -6.68
N GLU A 1059 14.66 -26.51 -7.89
CA GLU A 1059 13.31 -27.04 -8.09
C GLU A 1059 13.18 -28.50 -7.60
N LYS A 1060 14.16 -29.35 -7.93
CA LYS A 1060 14.18 -30.77 -7.52
C LYS A 1060 14.28 -30.95 -6.00
N LEU A 1061 15.15 -30.20 -5.33
CA LEU A 1061 15.32 -30.29 -3.87
C LEU A 1061 14.11 -29.71 -3.13
N LEU A 1062 13.52 -28.62 -3.64
CA LEU A 1062 12.27 -28.08 -3.11
C LEU A 1062 11.08 -29.04 -3.29
N SER A 1063 11.04 -29.85 -4.36
CA SER A 1063 10.00 -30.89 -4.50
C SER A 1063 10.20 -32.04 -3.50
N GLN A 1064 11.45 -32.42 -3.20
CA GLN A 1064 11.79 -33.47 -2.23
C GLN A 1064 11.51 -33.05 -0.77
N LEU A 1065 11.62 -31.76 -0.46
CA LEU A 1065 11.31 -31.20 0.87
C LEU A 1065 9.81 -30.85 1.06
N LYS A 1066 8.97 -31.06 0.04
CA LYS A 1066 7.56 -30.64 0.06
C LYS A 1066 6.71 -31.51 1.01
N GLY A 1067 6.31 -30.95 2.15
CA GLY A 1067 5.42 -31.60 3.12
C GLY A 1067 6.15 -32.37 4.23
N LEU A 1068 7.49 -32.30 4.28
CA LEU A 1068 8.28 -32.78 5.41
C LEU A 1068 8.31 -31.73 6.52
N GLN A 1069 8.45 -32.18 7.78
CA GLN A 1069 8.76 -31.29 8.90
C GLN A 1069 10.25 -30.92 8.87
N VAL A 1070 10.55 -29.64 9.12
CA VAL A 1070 11.89 -29.05 9.15
C VAL A 1070 11.96 -28.02 10.28
N ASP A 1071 13.17 -27.65 10.69
CA ASP A 1071 13.42 -26.62 11.69
C ASP A 1071 13.38 -25.19 11.11
N GLU A 1072 13.48 -24.17 11.97
CA GLU A 1072 13.42 -22.75 11.56
C GLU A 1072 14.59 -22.36 10.64
N GLU A 1073 15.73 -23.06 10.73
CA GLU A 1073 16.89 -22.95 9.85
C GLU A 1073 16.56 -23.50 8.45
N GLY A 1074 16.04 -24.74 8.37
CA GLY A 1074 15.60 -25.39 7.14
C GLY A 1074 14.45 -24.68 6.44
N GLU A 1075 13.45 -24.19 7.18
CA GLU A 1075 12.41 -23.31 6.63
C GLU A 1075 13.00 -22.06 5.96
N THR A 1076 14.10 -21.53 6.49
CA THR A 1076 14.73 -20.31 5.99
C THR A 1076 15.50 -20.56 4.69
N ILE A 1077 16.25 -21.66 4.61
CA ILE A 1077 16.89 -22.11 3.36
C ILE A 1077 15.82 -22.37 2.27
N ILE A 1078 14.72 -23.02 2.63
CA ILE A 1078 13.57 -23.26 1.73
C ILE A 1078 12.92 -21.94 1.25
N ARG A 1079 12.92 -20.90 2.08
CA ARG A 1079 12.37 -19.57 1.76
C ARG A 1079 13.27 -18.82 0.79
N GLU A 1080 14.59 -18.85 1.03
CA GLU A 1080 15.60 -18.22 0.17
C GLU A 1080 15.63 -18.86 -1.22
N ALA A 1081 15.62 -20.19 -1.31
CA ALA A 1081 15.53 -20.91 -2.59
C ALA A 1081 14.29 -20.51 -3.42
N LYS A 1082 13.14 -20.30 -2.78
CA LYS A 1082 11.90 -19.87 -3.45
C LYS A 1082 11.96 -18.41 -3.92
N VAL A 1083 12.61 -17.52 -3.17
CA VAL A 1083 12.83 -16.13 -3.59
C VAL A 1083 13.77 -16.10 -4.79
N LEU A 1084 14.87 -16.86 -4.74
CA LEU A 1084 15.84 -16.96 -5.83
C LEU A 1084 15.21 -17.48 -7.13
N LEU A 1085 14.44 -18.57 -7.08
CA LEU A 1085 13.69 -19.04 -8.25
C LEU A 1085 12.76 -17.97 -8.82
N LYS A 1086 12.05 -17.21 -7.97
CA LYS A 1086 11.16 -16.15 -8.47
C LYS A 1086 11.93 -14.94 -9.04
N GLN A 1087 13.11 -14.62 -8.53
CA GLN A 1087 14.03 -13.65 -9.17
C GLN A 1087 14.47 -14.14 -10.55
N MET A 1088 14.79 -15.44 -10.71
CA MET A 1088 15.15 -16.03 -12.01
C MET A 1088 14.00 -15.98 -13.01
N ASP A 1089 12.76 -16.32 -12.60
CA ASP A 1089 11.57 -16.20 -13.45
C ASP A 1089 11.37 -14.75 -13.95
N VAL A 1090 11.41 -13.78 -13.03
CA VAL A 1090 11.14 -12.37 -13.34
C VAL A 1090 12.26 -11.75 -14.19
N ARG A 1091 13.51 -12.22 -14.04
CA ARG A 1091 14.61 -11.80 -14.92
C ARG A 1091 14.50 -12.37 -16.33
N GLN A 1092 13.92 -13.57 -16.48
CA GLN A 1092 13.59 -14.10 -17.80
C GLN A 1092 12.43 -13.33 -18.44
N GLU A 1093 11.33 -13.12 -17.71
CA GLU A 1093 10.16 -12.32 -18.12
C GLU A 1093 10.57 -10.92 -18.63
N LEU A 1094 11.49 -10.26 -17.92
CA LEU A 1094 12.00 -8.93 -18.29
C LEU A 1094 12.82 -8.95 -19.59
N ARG A 1095 13.62 -10.00 -19.84
CA ARG A 1095 14.42 -10.16 -21.07
C ARG A 1095 13.56 -10.55 -22.26
N ASP A 1096 12.55 -11.39 -22.04
CA ASP A 1096 11.57 -11.74 -23.06
C ASP A 1096 10.77 -10.51 -23.49
N ALA A 1097 10.40 -9.61 -22.55
CA ALA A 1097 9.75 -8.34 -22.85
C ALA A 1097 10.67 -7.32 -23.57
N ILE A 1098 11.96 -7.22 -23.19
CA ILE A 1098 12.96 -6.44 -23.95
C ILE A 1098 13.08 -6.97 -25.39
N THR A 1099 13.00 -8.29 -25.56
CA THR A 1099 13.10 -8.95 -26.87
C THR A 1099 11.83 -8.80 -27.71
N SER A 1100 10.64 -8.91 -27.11
CA SER A 1100 9.35 -8.73 -27.82
C SER A 1100 9.15 -7.29 -28.27
N LYS A 1101 9.72 -6.32 -27.53
CA LYS A 1101 9.55 -4.87 -27.73
C LYS A 1101 8.07 -4.45 -27.72
N LEU A 1102 7.19 -5.26 -27.14
CA LEU A 1102 5.81 -4.92 -26.91
C LEU A 1102 5.69 -4.10 -25.63
N LYS A 1103 5.03 -2.95 -25.75
CA LYS A 1103 4.87 -1.98 -24.66
C LYS A 1103 4.18 -2.57 -23.42
N VAL A 1104 3.16 -3.39 -23.63
CA VAL A 1104 2.37 -4.00 -22.55
C VAL A 1104 3.21 -5.00 -21.76
N ASP A 1105 3.97 -5.85 -22.46
CA ASP A 1105 4.90 -6.81 -21.86
C ASP A 1105 5.97 -6.08 -21.04
N LEU A 1106 6.56 -5.01 -21.58
CA LEU A 1106 7.56 -4.18 -20.89
C LEU A 1106 6.97 -3.48 -19.65
N GLU A 1107 5.79 -2.87 -19.75
CA GLU A 1107 5.12 -2.25 -18.62
C GLU A 1107 4.78 -3.28 -17.52
N SER A 1108 4.39 -4.51 -17.89
CA SER A 1108 4.16 -5.62 -16.97
C SER A 1108 5.44 -6.14 -16.32
N ALA A 1109 6.47 -6.46 -17.10
CA ALA A 1109 7.70 -7.06 -16.60
C ALA A 1109 8.52 -6.09 -15.76
N ILE A 1110 8.58 -4.80 -16.13
CA ILE A 1110 9.21 -3.75 -15.31
C ILE A 1110 8.47 -3.62 -13.96
N TYR A 1111 7.15 -3.73 -13.95
CA TYR A 1111 6.36 -3.73 -12.71
C TYR A 1111 6.64 -4.98 -11.85
N ASN A 1112 6.69 -6.18 -12.47
CA ASN A 1112 6.97 -7.43 -11.78
C ASN A 1112 8.42 -7.50 -11.22
N ALA A 1113 9.36 -6.78 -11.84
CA ALA A 1113 10.75 -6.64 -11.39
C ALA A 1113 11.00 -5.51 -10.37
N GLU A 1114 10.05 -4.59 -10.14
CA GLU A 1114 10.20 -3.50 -9.16
C GLU A 1114 10.54 -3.98 -7.72
N PRO A 1115 10.00 -5.11 -7.19
CA PRO A 1115 10.40 -5.64 -5.88
C PRO A 1115 11.87 -6.05 -5.76
N PHE A 1116 12.57 -6.28 -6.88
CA PHE A 1116 13.95 -6.77 -6.96
C PHE A 1116 14.92 -5.71 -7.53
N GLN A 1117 14.55 -4.42 -7.43
CA GLN A 1117 15.24 -3.31 -8.09
C GLN A 1117 16.76 -3.23 -7.82
N LEU A 1118 17.22 -3.67 -6.64
CA LEU A 1118 18.65 -3.66 -6.28
C LEU A 1118 19.45 -4.78 -6.98
N ASP A 1119 18.83 -5.94 -7.21
CA ASP A 1119 19.47 -7.12 -7.79
C ASP A 1119 19.43 -7.12 -9.32
N MET A 1120 18.47 -6.39 -9.90
CA MET A 1120 18.14 -6.34 -11.33
C MET A 1120 18.31 -4.93 -11.93
N GLN A 1121 19.19 -4.10 -11.35
CA GLN A 1121 19.31 -2.68 -11.73
C GLN A 1121 19.63 -2.47 -13.22
N GLU A 1122 20.49 -3.31 -13.80
CA GLU A 1122 20.90 -3.22 -15.21
C GLU A 1122 19.77 -3.63 -16.17
N ASP A 1123 19.19 -4.83 -16.02
CA ASP A 1123 18.07 -5.30 -16.84
C ASP A 1123 16.86 -4.35 -16.74
N LEU A 1124 16.61 -3.75 -15.56
CA LEU A 1124 15.57 -2.72 -15.38
C LEU A 1124 15.90 -1.38 -16.05
N GLN A 1125 17.17 -1.01 -16.15
CA GLN A 1125 17.59 0.21 -16.84
C GLN A 1125 17.44 0.05 -18.36
N GLU A 1126 17.81 -1.11 -18.90
CA GLU A 1126 17.62 -1.49 -20.30
C GLU A 1126 16.13 -1.55 -20.69
N ALA A 1127 15.30 -2.22 -19.89
CA ALA A 1127 13.86 -2.29 -20.11
C ALA A 1127 13.20 -0.90 -20.09
N LYS A 1128 13.57 -0.03 -19.13
CA LYS A 1128 13.05 1.34 -19.04
C LYS A 1128 13.53 2.22 -20.20
N GLY A 1129 14.76 2.00 -20.69
CA GLY A 1129 15.26 2.64 -21.92
C GLY A 1129 14.46 2.22 -23.15
N THR A 1130 14.25 0.91 -23.32
CA THR A 1130 13.48 0.32 -24.43
C THR A 1130 12.03 0.80 -24.44
N LEU A 1131 11.35 0.79 -23.28
CA LEU A 1131 10.00 1.33 -23.13
C LEU A 1131 9.95 2.84 -23.47
N SER A 1132 10.95 3.61 -23.04
CA SER A 1132 11.05 5.05 -23.35
C SER A 1132 11.25 5.32 -24.85
N LEU A 1133 12.01 4.46 -25.55
CA LEU A 1133 12.13 4.51 -27.01
C LEU A 1133 10.81 4.19 -27.70
N ILE A 1134 10.12 3.11 -27.30
CA ILE A 1134 8.81 2.73 -27.86
C ILE A 1134 7.79 3.87 -27.72
N ILE A 1135 7.69 4.48 -26.54
CA ILE A 1135 6.77 5.61 -26.29
C ILE A 1135 7.12 6.84 -27.15
N ARG A 1136 8.41 7.11 -27.41
CA ARG A 1136 8.82 8.17 -28.36
C ARG A 1136 8.40 7.85 -29.79
N LEU A 1137 8.60 6.61 -30.25
CA LEU A 1137 8.23 6.17 -31.60
C LEU A 1137 6.71 6.14 -31.81
N GLU A 1138 5.92 5.71 -30.83
CA GLU A 1138 4.45 5.85 -30.83
C GLU A 1138 4.04 7.31 -31.03
N LYS A 1139 4.64 8.24 -30.27
CA LYS A 1139 4.32 9.66 -30.31
C LYS A 1139 4.65 10.28 -31.67
N LEU A 1140 5.78 9.90 -32.30
CA LEU A 1140 6.15 10.35 -33.64
C LEU A 1140 5.20 9.79 -34.72
N ARG A 1141 4.81 8.51 -34.62
CA ARG A 1141 3.93 7.86 -35.61
C ARG A 1141 2.48 8.37 -35.54
N ARG A 1142 1.95 8.66 -34.34
CA ARG A 1142 0.55 9.07 -34.11
C ARG A 1142 0.10 10.23 -35.00
N GLY A 1143 0.94 11.25 -35.16
CA GLY A 1143 0.64 12.43 -35.99
C GLY A 1143 0.45 12.14 -37.49
N ILE A 1144 1.03 11.04 -38.00
CA ILE A 1144 0.78 10.57 -39.38
C ILE A 1144 -0.39 9.58 -39.42
N GLN A 1145 -0.56 8.75 -38.40
CA GLN A 1145 -1.68 7.80 -38.29
C GLN A 1145 -3.04 8.51 -38.26
N GLN A 1146 -3.12 9.69 -37.65
CA GLN A 1146 -4.32 10.53 -37.59
C GLN A 1146 -4.56 11.37 -38.87
N LEU A 1147 -3.70 11.30 -39.89
CA LEU A 1147 -3.95 12.00 -41.16
C LEU A 1147 -5.07 11.33 -41.95
N ASN A 1148 -6.20 12.02 -42.04
CA ASN A 1148 -7.34 11.56 -42.83
C ASN A 1148 -6.99 11.40 -44.33
N LEU A 1149 -7.76 10.54 -45.02
CA LEU A 1149 -7.53 10.22 -46.45
C LEU A 1149 -7.63 11.45 -47.37
N ARG A 1150 -8.38 12.49 -46.97
CA ARG A 1150 -8.55 13.74 -47.72
C ARG A 1150 -7.27 14.58 -47.72
N THR A 1151 -6.57 14.67 -46.60
CA THR A 1151 -5.27 15.37 -46.49
C THR A 1151 -4.19 14.67 -47.32
N LEU A 1152 -4.16 13.35 -47.36
CA LEU A 1152 -3.26 12.61 -48.26
C LEU A 1152 -3.66 12.74 -49.75
N ALA A 1153 -4.96 12.87 -50.04
CA ALA A 1153 -5.45 13.18 -51.38
C ALA A 1153 -5.09 14.62 -51.81
N GLU A 1154 -5.08 15.60 -50.91
CA GLU A 1154 -4.58 16.96 -51.15
C GLU A 1154 -3.08 16.95 -51.48
N ILE A 1155 -2.25 16.32 -50.63
CA ILE A 1155 -0.80 16.20 -50.86
C ILE A 1155 -0.52 15.47 -52.18
N ARG A 1156 -1.30 14.46 -52.56
CA ARG A 1156 -1.20 13.83 -53.90
C ARG A 1156 -1.85 14.66 -55.01
N GLY A 1157 -2.73 15.60 -54.70
CA GLY A 1157 -3.49 16.41 -55.64
C GLY A 1157 -2.64 17.43 -56.40
N TYR A 1158 -1.61 18.00 -55.76
CA TYR A 1158 -0.76 19.04 -56.36
C TYR A 1158 -0.26 18.68 -57.77
N VAL A 1159 -0.52 19.58 -58.72
CA VAL A 1159 0.00 19.53 -60.10
C VAL A 1159 1.43 20.08 -60.15
N ARG A 1160 1.72 21.10 -59.34
CA ARG A 1160 3.06 21.54 -58.94
C ARG A 1160 3.03 21.73 -57.42
N PRO A 1161 3.87 21.04 -56.63
CA PRO A 1161 3.85 21.12 -55.17
C PRO A 1161 4.53 22.42 -54.70
N PRO A 1162 4.15 22.96 -53.53
CA PRO A 1162 4.97 23.95 -52.85
C PRO A 1162 6.38 23.38 -52.54
N PRO A 1163 7.45 24.19 -52.59
CA PRO A 1163 8.83 23.71 -52.36
C PRO A 1163 9.04 23.04 -50.99
N ALA A 1164 8.34 23.52 -49.95
CA ALA A 1164 8.36 22.91 -48.61
C ALA A 1164 7.76 21.49 -48.62
N VAL A 1165 6.57 21.32 -49.22
CA VAL A 1165 5.88 20.02 -49.33
C VAL A 1165 6.73 19.03 -50.13
N LEU A 1166 7.35 19.46 -51.24
CA LEU A 1166 8.26 18.60 -52.02
C LEU A 1166 9.43 18.12 -51.15
N LYS A 1167 10.15 19.04 -50.51
CA LYS A 1167 11.30 18.73 -49.64
C LYS A 1167 10.94 17.73 -48.53
N VAL A 1168 9.81 17.95 -47.84
CA VAL A 1168 9.38 17.10 -46.72
C VAL A 1168 8.97 15.71 -47.18
N MET A 1169 8.22 15.58 -48.28
CA MET A 1169 7.85 14.26 -48.80
C MET A 1169 9.07 13.53 -49.41
N THR A 1170 10.05 14.25 -49.97
CA THR A 1170 11.34 13.66 -50.37
C THR A 1170 12.16 13.19 -49.16
N ALA A 1171 12.26 13.98 -48.08
CA ALA A 1171 12.91 13.56 -46.84
C ALA A 1171 12.26 12.29 -46.25
N THR A 1172 10.93 12.27 -46.19
CA THR A 1172 10.14 11.11 -45.76
C THR A 1172 10.45 9.86 -46.59
N LEU A 1173 10.51 9.98 -47.92
CA LEU A 1173 10.80 8.85 -48.81
C LEU A 1173 12.29 8.43 -48.82
N LEU A 1174 13.22 9.32 -48.46
CA LEU A 1174 14.64 9.00 -48.24
C LEU A 1174 14.82 8.14 -46.98
N LEU A 1175 14.19 8.51 -45.86
CA LEU A 1175 14.21 7.72 -44.62
C LEU A 1175 13.55 6.35 -44.81
N LEU A 1176 12.51 6.28 -45.65
CA LEU A 1176 11.84 5.03 -46.04
C LEU A 1176 12.57 4.26 -47.17
N GLY A 1177 13.86 4.55 -47.43
CA GLY A 1177 14.73 3.80 -48.35
C GLY A 1177 14.33 3.82 -49.83
N ASN A 1178 13.44 4.74 -50.24
CA ASN A 1178 12.63 4.57 -51.45
C ASN A 1178 13.02 5.45 -52.65
N ILE A 1179 13.98 6.36 -52.47
CA ILE A 1179 14.48 7.31 -53.48
C ILE A 1179 16.00 7.41 -53.34
N ASN A 1180 16.72 7.43 -54.46
CA ASN A 1180 18.12 7.86 -54.48
C ASN A 1180 18.18 9.39 -54.62
N ASP A 1181 19.20 10.05 -54.07
CA ASP A 1181 19.32 11.52 -53.98
C ASP A 1181 19.27 12.28 -55.32
N LYS A 1182 19.34 11.55 -56.45
CA LYS A 1182 19.26 12.05 -57.83
C LYS A 1182 17.84 12.07 -58.42
N GLU A 1183 16.84 11.44 -57.79
CA GLU A 1183 15.46 11.32 -58.30
C GLU A 1183 14.46 12.21 -57.54
N LYS A 1184 14.70 13.53 -57.56
CA LYS A 1184 13.95 14.53 -56.78
C LYS A 1184 12.73 15.15 -57.48
N ASP A 1185 12.25 14.55 -58.57
CA ASP A 1185 11.06 15.06 -59.27
C ASP A 1185 9.73 14.63 -58.60
N TRP A 1186 8.75 15.53 -58.65
CA TRP A 1186 7.43 15.33 -58.07
C TRP A 1186 6.67 14.15 -58.70
N SER A 1187 6.91 13.83 -59.98
CA SER A 1187 6.28 12.66 -60.61
C SER A 1187 6.67 11.35 -59.91
N THR A 1188 7.94 11.19 -59.54
CA THR A 1188 8.44 10.02 -58.79
C THR A 1188 7.89 10.00 -57.37
N VAL A 1189 7.92 11.14 -56.66
CA VAL A 1189 7.37 11.27 -55.29
C VAL A 1189 5.87 10.92 -55.27
N LYS A 1190 5.08 11.50 -56.18
CA LYS A 1190 3.63 11.27 -56.32
C LYS A 1190 3.26 9.83 -56.70
N ARG A 1191 4.14 9.12 -57.43
CA ARG A 1191 4.02 7.68 -57.71
C ARG A 1191 4.27 6.84 -56.45
N LEU A 1192 5.32 7.14 -55.69
CA LEU A 1192 5.72 6.36 -54.51
C LEU A 1192 4.80 6.56 -53.30
N MET A 1193 4.08 7.68 -53.21
CA MET A 1193 2.96 7.87 -52.27
C MET A 1193 1.70 7.05 -52.64
N GLY A 1194 1.73 6.25 -53.72
CA GLY A 1194 0.54 5.69 -54.36
C GLY A 1194 0.38 4.16 -54.37
N GLY A 1195 1.16 3.41 -53.60
CA GLY A 1195 1.08 1.95 -53.54
C GLY A 1195 -0.21 1.41 -52.90
N ASN A 1196 -0.69 0.26 -53.42
CA ASN A 1196 -1.79 -0.50 -52.83
C ASN A 1196 -1.29 -1.50 -51.77
N GLY A 1197 -2.19 -1.94 -50.87
CA GLY A 1197 -1.88 -2.90 -49.80
C GLY A 1197 -0.79 -2.42 -48.83
N ARG A 1198 0.11 -3.33 -48.42
CA ARG A 1198 1.28 -3.03 -47.55
C ARG A 1198 2.23 -1.96 -48.14
N GLY A 1199 2.10 -1.62 -49.43
CA GLY A 1199 2.84 -0.55 -50.08
C GLY A 1199 2.39 0.89 -49.75
N ARG A 1200 1.31 1.09 -48.96
CA ARG A 1200 0.83 2.43 -48.55
C ARG A 1200 1.87 3.18 -47.70
N LEU A 1201 1.95 4.50 -47.88
CA LEU A 1201 2.92 5.35 -47.16
C LEU A 1201 2.79 5.26 -45.63
N ILE A 1202 1.57 5.33 -45.07
CA ILE A 1202 1.33 5.23 -43.61
C ILE A 1202 1.81 3.87 -43.06
N HIS A 1203 1.56 2.78 -43.78
CA HIS A 1203 1.94 1.42 -43.35
C HIS A 1203 3.46 1.34 -43.13
N ARG A 1204 4.22 1.85 -44.11
CA ARG A 1204 5.68 1.84 -44.10
C ARG A 1204 6.29 2.82 -43.09
N VAL A 1205 5.61 3.94 -42.81
CA VAL A 1205 5.91 4.85 -41.69
C VAL A 1205 5.69 4.18 -40.32
N ASN A 1206 4.70 3.30 -40.20
CA ASN A 1206 4.44 2.54 -38.99
C ASN A 1206 5.40 1.36 -38.79
N GLU A 1207 5.96 0.80 -39.87
CA GLU A 1207 6.94 -0.29 -39.81
C GLU A 1207 8.36 0.20 -39.51
N LEU A 1208 8.83 1.29 -40.14
CA LEU A 1208 10.22 1.77 -40.04
C LEU A 1208 10.67 2.02 -38.59
N ILE A 1209 11.76 1.36 -38.16
CA ILE A 1209 12.46 1.62 -36.90
C ILE A 1209 13.75 2.43 -37.14
N PRO A 1210 14.29 3.17 -36.14
CA PRO A 1210 15.45 4.03 -36.37
C PRO A 1210 16.70 3.26 -36.80
N ALA A 1211 16.91 2.04 -36.30
CA ALA A 1211 18.00 1.15 -36.69
C ALA A 1211 18.06 0.79 -38.20
N ASP A 1212 16.95 0.90 -38.93
CA ASP A 1212 16.93 0.70 -40.40
C ASP A 1212 17.50 1.90 -41.17
N ILE A 1213 17.64 3.06 -40.51
CA ILE A 1213 17.99 4.33 -41.13
C ILE A 1213 19.51 4.49 -41.16
N THR A 1214 20.14 4.17 -42.29
CA THR A 1214 21.58 4.38 -42.45
C THR A 1214 21.97 5.87 -42.28
N PRO A 1215 23.18 6.20 -41.80
CA PRO A 1215 23.62 7.59 -41.66
C PRO A 1215 23.56 8.40 -42.97
N ALA A 1216 23.68 7.75 -44.12
CA ALA A 1216 23.52 8.38 -45.43
C ALA A 1216 22.06 8.76 -45.73
N MET A 1217 21.08 7.96 -45.29
CA MET A 1217 19.65 8.27 -45.39
C MET A 1217 19.26 9.40 -44.43
N ALA A 1218 19.74 9.34 -43.18
CA ALA A 1218 19.53 10.38 -42.17
C ALA A 1218 20.08 11.73 -42.66
N SER A 1219 21.35 11.78 -43.06
CA SER A 1219 22.01 13.00 -43.57
C SER A 1219 21.35 13.53 -44.85
N GLY A 1220 21.01 12.66 -45.81
CA GLY A 1220 20.33 13.08 -47.05
C GLY A 1220 18.94 13.67 -46.82
N ALA A 1221 18.18 13.11 -45.87
CA ALA A 1221 16.88 13.63 -45.45
C ALA A 1221 17.02 14.95 -44.67
N GLN A 1222 17.98 15.04 -43.75
CA GLN A 1222 18.32 16.26 -43.00
C GLN A 1222 18.69 17.41 -43.94
N ASP A 1223 19.45 17.15 -45.01
CA ASP A 1223 19.77 18.15 -46.04
C ASP A 1223 18.55 18.61 -46.87
N GLN A 1224 17.47 17.80 -46.96
CA GLN A 1224 16.21 18.26 -47.56
C GLN A 1224 15.42 19.15 -46.60
N LEU A 1225 15.36 18.81 -45.31
CA LEU A 1225 14.69 19.59 -44.25
C LEU A 1225 15.44 20.89 -43.90
N LYS A 1226 16.73 20.98 -44.26
CA LYS A 1226 17.60 22.15 -44.05
C LYS A 1226 16.98 23.45 -44.57
N ASN A 1227 16.96 24.45 -43.69
CA ASN A 1227 16.33 25.76 -43.89
C ASN A 1227 14.80 25.69 -44.12
N LEU A 1228 14.11 24.75 -43.47
CA LEU A 1228 12.66 24.78 -43.23
C LEU A 1228 12.39 24.70 -41.72
N THR A 1229 11.53 25.57 -41.20
CA THR A 1229 10.95 25.41 -39.85
C THR A 1229 9.61 24.68 -39.90
N LEU A 1230 9.11 24.23 -38.74
CA LEU A 1230 7.77 23.64 -38.64
C LEU A 1230 6.68 24.64 -39.05
N ASP A 1231 6.84 25.91 -38.70
CA ASP A 1231 5.87 26.96 -39.01
C ASP A 1231 5.81 27.24 -40.52
N ASP A 1232 6.96 27.27 -41.21
CA ASP A 1232 7.04 27.42 -42.67
C ASP A 1232 6.29 26.30 -43.42
N VAL A 1233 6.34 25.08 -42.89
CA VAL A 1233 5.65 23.92 -43.48
C VAL A 1233 4.16 23.95 -43.14
N THR A 1234 3.81 24.25 -41.89
CA THR A 1234 2.43 24.28 -41.40
C THR A 1234 1.60 25.37 -42.08
N ALA A 1235 2.19 26.54 -42.33
CA ALA A 1235 1.56 27.62 -43.09
C ALA A 1235 1.29 27.29 -44.57
N VAL A 1236 1.78 26.16 -45.08
CA VAL A 1236 1.68 25.73 -46.48
C VAL A 1236 0.88 24.43 -46.64
N SER A 1237 1.02 23.47 -45.73
CA SER A 1237 0.13 22.30 -45.63
C SER A 1237 0.31 21.62 -44.26
N THR A 1238 -0.74 21.63 -43.44
CA THR A 1238 -0.78 20.95 -42.12
C THR A 1238 -0.47 19.46 -42.23
N GLY A 1239 -0.90 18.82 -43.32
CA GLY A 1239 -0.57 17.41 -43.58
C GLY A 1239 0.92 17.17 -43.82
N ALA A 1240 1.60 18.09 -44.51
CA ALA A 1240 3.05 18.01 -44.67
C ALA A 1240 3.80 18.30 -43.34
N ALA A 1241 3.23 19.12 -42.45
CA ALA A 1241 3.84 19.40 -41.15
C ALA A 1241 3.95 18.13 -40.27
N ALA A 1242 2.94 17.25 -40.30
CA ALA A 1242 3.02 15.95 -39.63
C ALA A 1242 4.19 15.08 -40.15
N PHE A 1243 4.41 15.05 -41.47
CA PHE A 1243 5.57 14.36 -42.07
C PHE A 1243 6.90 15.03 -41.73
N TYR A 1244 6.95 16.36 -41.58
CA TYR A 1244 8.15 17.08 -41.12
C TYR A 1244 8.51 16.68 -39.68
N VAL A 1245 7.54 16.69 -38.76
CA VAL A 1245 7.77 16.33 -37.34
C VAL A 1245 8.24 14.88 -37.22
N TRP A 1246 7.61 13.95 -37.93
CA TRP A 1246 8.05 12.55 -37.95
C TRP A 1246 9.45 12.39 -38.54
N ALA A 1247 9.74 12.98 -39.71
CA ALA A 1247 11.03 12.82 -40.37
C ALA A 1247 12.17 13.43 -39.53
N ALA A 1248 11.99 14.61 -38.96
CA ALA A 1248 12.96 15.23 -38.05
C ALA A 1248 13.16 14.42 -36.76
N GLY A 1249 12.09 13.83 -36.22
CA GLY A 1249 12.14 12.93 -35.07
C GLY A 1249 12.94 11.65 -35.36
N MET A 1250 12.62 10.95 -36.46
CA MET A 1250 13.31 9.72 -36.86
C MET A 1250 14.81 9.92 -37.15
N ILE A 1251 15.19 11.08 -37.71
CA ILE A 1251 16.61 11.45 -37.87
C ILE A 1251 17.30 11.55 -36.51
N ASN A 1252 16.71 12.28 -35.55
CA ASN A 1252 17.28 12.48 -34.22
C ASN A 1252 17.37 11.18 -33.40
N GLU A 1253 16.38 10.28 -33.50
CA GLU A 1253 16.43 8.97 -32.85
C GLU A 1253 17.53 8.08 -33.47
N ALA A 1254 17.71 8.09 -34.80
CA ALA A 1254 18.78 7.33 -35.47
C ALA A 1254 20.19 7.91 -35.19
N GLU A 1255 20.33 9.24 -35.11
CA GLU A 1255 21.57 9.90 -34.70
C GLU A 1255 21.94 9.58 -33.24
N GLN A 1256 20.95 9.46 -32.35
CA GLN A 1256 21.16 8.99 -30.97
C GLN A 1256 21.57 7.51 -30.93
N GLU A 1257 20.88 6.62 -31.64
CA GLU A 1257 21.16 5.17 -31.65
C GLU A 1257 22.57 4.87 -32.19
N ALA A 1258 22.99 5.56 -33.26
CA ALA A 1258 24.36 5.51 -33.76
C ALA A 1258 25.40 6.04 -32.74
N SER A 1259 25.09 7.12 -32.02
CA SER A 1259 25.99 7.70 -31.01
C SER A 1259 26.21 6.77 -29.82
N SER A 1260 25.22 5.97 -29.42
CA SER A 1260 25.39 4.92 -28.40
C SER A 1260 26.33 3.80 -28.87
N LEU A 1261 26.20 3.35 -30.12
CA LEU A 1261 26.99 2.24 -30.67
C LEU A 1261 28.48 2.61 -30.83
N GLU A 1262 28.81 3.84 -31.22
CA GLU A 1262 30.20 4.31 -31.23
C GLU A 1262 30.81 4.44 -29.81
N GLY A 1263 29.96 4.64 -28.79
CA GLY A 1263 30.38 4.70 -27.39
C GLY A 1263 30.87 3.36 -26.84
N GLU A 1264 30.16 2.26 -27.11
CA GLU A 1264 30.53 0.93 -26.61
C GLU A 1264 31.81 0.40 -27.26
N VAL A 1265 32.01 0.65 -28.56
CA VAL A 1265 33.23 0.28 -29.31
C VAL A 1265 34.45 1.12 -28.86
N SER A 1266 34.25 2.18 -28.06
CA SER A 1266 35.34 2.94 -27.42
C SER A 1266 35.72 2.43 -26.01
N VAL A 1267 35.04 1.42 -25.48
CA VAL A 1267 35.22 0.92 -24.10
C VAL A 1267 35.65 -0.56 -24.06
N ALA A 1268 35.54 -1.28 -25.19
CA ALA A 1268 36.09 -2.63 -25.41
C ALA A 1268 37.50 -2.61 -26.03
#